data_AF-A0A521GLX0-F1
#
_entry.id   AF-A0A521GLX0-F1
#
_cell.length_a   1.000
_cell.length_b   1.000
_cell.length_c   1.000
_cell.angle_alpha   90.00
_cell.angle_beta   90.00
_cell.angle_gamma   90.00
#
_symmetry.space_group_name_H-M   'P 1'
#
loop_
_entity.id
_entity.type
_entity.pdbx_description
1 polymer ?
#
loop_
_entity_poly.entity_id
_entity_poly.type
_entity_poly.pdbx_seq_one_letter_code
_entity_poly.pdbx_strand_id
1 'polypeptide(L)'
;MEQQTPVPDATIANRGVYIALEGLANNHAELLKRLHAELVAANLPVKLLPPANQSDLTSQTLGVILEDNRYPKTPRVRSLLDSTTLASQFEAIRATTATGTHCLSSRGSLTHLVTGYYGLGATDDYAAMSTLVNFAAGKQSPTLTLVFDTPVDELTTQTIQSLALPVPADQQSSFLERIRAGYLWEANQHNFPVIFATSDTNAMFAQVWDHVAPLLKLTDKAALDNKPSSVAEVLAARPPQKTGAAEPPVAPPPTLSTPKSEAKTEAQPVQPSAQTSADQPPVPTSSKTVSSLLLTSLQPQPVTTVTDAPFDQKDAEGHYRYHIPAELKGKVRSQYIRTMNQLFENYRTVKTAVQQYTEKSPNNYSGGEIEASLQQLLPLAATYTVNLPAGTFTVPQDTYAEAVATGLAQQQTPPKDTGLQTLIDELLPPNYTPTGQAVQLVRYSPRNELDLTLDVVYPRTDLSFETLENTISFWSYEQKVNALATGLQTARAETLANAYYSFDLTTSFASVQALRSLSTLAASTHQTYTPRLGYDVPKLVEDAGVADTYEQCFDLSLELHSAIYAAKGAALAQYAVLHGHNVREKLTLSADSMLGLLAATTRQNNPALQHLIRQMHEQITEVHPLLAGTMTTA
;
A
#
# COMPACT_ATOMS: atom_id res chain seq x y z
N MET A 1 17.76 12.28 -39.99
CA MET A 1 18.50 13.03 -38.97
C MET A 1 19.19 12.02 -38.08
N GLU A 2 20.50 12.07 -38.03
CA GLU A 2 21.37 11.19 -37.23
C GLU A 2 20.93 11.17 -35.76
N GLN A 3 20.84 9.97 -35.19
CA GLN A 3 20.71 9.79 -33.76
C GLN A 3 22.04 10.15 -33.11
N GLN A 4 22.07 11.26 -32.37
CA GLN A 4 23.15 11.56 -31.43
C GLN A 4 23.15 10.49 -30.34
N THR A 5 24.16 9.62 -30.37
CA THR A 5 24.56 8.79 -29.23
C THR A 5 24.86 9.67 -28.01
N PRO A 6 24.30 9.38 -26.83
CA PRO A 6 24.71 10.06 -25.61
C PRO A 6 26.15 9.65 -25.25
N VAL A 7 26.96 10.65 -24.95
CA VAL A 7 28.33 10.48 -24.44
C VAL A 7 28.27 9.72 -23.11
N PRO A 8 29.02 8.62 -22.92
CA PRO A 8 29.04 7.91 -21.65
C PRO A 8 29.72 8.79 -20.58
N ASP A 9 28.99 9.02 -19.48
CA ASP A 9 29.48 9.71 -18.30
C ASP A 9 30.69 8.96 -17.72
N ALA A 10 31.86 9.61 -17.72
CA ALA A 10 33.15 9.02 -17.39
C ALA A 10 33.36 8.72 -15.90
N THR A 11 32.29 8.73 -15.09
CA THR A 11 32.34 8.57 -13.62
C THR A 11 32.01 7.15 -13.11
N ILE A 12 31.67 6.19 -13.99
CA ILE A 12 31.19 4.85 -13.59
C ILE A 12 32.31 3.78 -13.53
N ALA A 13 33.50 4.07 -14.05
CA ALA A 13 34.54 3.05 -14.28
C ALA A 13 35.21 2.44 -13.02
N ASN A 14 34.87 2.89 -11.81
CA ASN A 14 35.54 2.48 -10.57
C ASN A 14 34.60 2.11 -9.41
N ARG A 15 33.33 1.79 -9.69
CA ARG A 15 32.39 1.34 -8.64
C ARG A 15 32.59 -0.14 -8.30
N GLY A 16 32.55 -0.44 -7.01
CA GLY A 16 32.57 -1.80 -6.51
C GLY A 16 31.32 -2.57 -6.92
N VAL A 17 31.48 -3.88 -7.10
CA VAL A 17 30.38 -4.80 -7.48
C VAL A 17 29.68 -5.31 -6.24
N TYR A 18 28.36 -5.48 -6.30
CA TYR A 18 27.58 -6.11 -5.24
C TYR A 18 27.13 -7.52 -5.64
N ILE A 19 27.54 -8.54 -4.89
CA ILE A 19 27.19 -9.94 -5.11
C ILE A 19 26.37 -10.45 -3.93
N ALA A 20 25.19 -11.00 -4.21
CA ALA A 20 24.27 -11.55 -3.23
C ALA A 20 24.09 -13.07 -3.43
N LEU A 21 24.24 -13.84 -2.34
CA LEU A 21 23.85 -15.25 -2.30
C LEU A 21 22.46 -15.36 -1.66
N GLU A 22 21.50 -15.90 -2.41
CA GLU A 22 20.08 -16.03 -2.06
C GLU A 22 19.69 -17.51 -1.97
N GLY A 23 18.69 -17.84 -1.15
CA GLY A 23 18.21 -19.22 -0.97
C GLY A 23 18.17 -19.68 0.48
N LEU A 24 17.69 -20.92 0.69
CA LEU A 24 17.48 -21.52 2.01
C LEU A 24 18.75 -22.13 2.63
N ALA A 25 19.85 -22.23 1.86
CA ALA A 25 21.07 -22.89 2.29
C ALA A 25 21.76 -22.22 3.49
N ASN A 26 22.38 -23.02 4.37
CA ASN A 26 23.11 -22.57 5.56
C ASN A 26 24.61 -22.31 5.33
N ASN A 27 25.14 -22.75 4.19
CA ASN A 27 26.54 -22.66 3.83
C ASN A 27 26.93 -21.30 3.22
N HIS A 28 25.99 -20.37 3.04
CA HIS A 28 26.27 -19.04 2.50
C HIS A 28 27.38 -18.34 3.29
N ALA A 29 27.39 -18.44 4.62
CA ALA A 29 28.42 -17.81 5.44
C ALA A 29 29.83 -18.38 5.17
N GLU A 30 29.94 -19.69 4.93
CA GLU A 30 31.21 -20.36 4.62
C GLU A 30 31.66 -20.05 3.20
N LEU A 31 30.75 -20.14 2.22
CA LEU A 31 31.00 -19.80 0.82
C LEU A 31 31.42 -18.34 0.67
N LEU A 32 30.77 -17.41 1.37
CA LEU A 32 31.13 -16.01 1.36
C LEU A 32 32.49 -15.73 2.01
N LYS A 33 32.84 -16.42 3.10
CA LYS A 33 34.18 -16.32 3.71
C LYS A 33 35.27 -16.79 2.76
N ARG A 34 35.02 -17.91 2.06
CA ARG A 34 35.95 -18.42 1.05
C ARG A 34 36.05 -17.47 -0.14
N LEU A 35 34.93 -16.99 -0.67
CA LEU A 35 34.89 -16.03 -1.77
C LEU A 35 35.62 -14.74 -1.40
N HIS A 36 35.43 -14.24 -0.17
CA HIS A 36 36.16 -13.10 0.36
C HIS A 36 37.68 -13.34 0.34
N ALA A 37 38.14 -14.50 0.83
CA ALA A 37 39.56 -14.84 0.85
C ALA A 37 40.18 -14.91 -0.55
N GLU A 38 39.50 -15.53 -1.52
CA GLU A 38 39.98 -15.65 -2.91
C GLU A 38 40.04 -14.27 -3.60
N LEU A 39 39.04 -13.42 -3.41
CA LEU A 39 39.03 -12.08 -4.00
C LEU A 39 40.08 -11.16 -3.36
N VAL A 40 40.32 -11.29 -2.06
CA VAL A 40 41.42 -10.58 -1.37
C VAL A 40 42.77 -11.08 -1.87
N ALA A 41 42.94 -12.39 -2.08
CA ALA A 41 44.16 -12.96 -2.67
C ALA A 41 44.40 -12.46 -4.11
N ALA A 42 43.34 -12.16 -4.85
CA ALA A 42 43.38 -11.50 -6.15
C ALA A 42 43.61 -9.97 -6.08
N ASN A 43 43.95 -9.41 -4.91
CA ASN A 43 44.14 -7.98 -4.64
C ASN A 43 42.90 -7.10 -4.90
N LEU A 44 41.70 -7.64 -4.75
CA LEU A 44 40.46 -6.86 -4.85
C LEU A 44 40.00 -6.38 -3.47
N PRO A 45 39.58 -5.11 -3.33
CA PRO A 45 39.00 -4.61 -2.08
C PRO A 45 37.61 -5.21 -1.89
N VAL A 46 37.44 -6.10 -0.91
CA VAL A 46 36.16 -6.78 -0.66
C VAL A 46 35.72 -6.62 0.79
N LYS A 47 34.44 -6.31 0.99
CA LYS A 47 33.78 -6.25 2.28
C LYS A 47 32.66 -7.29 2.36
N LEU A 48 32.74 -8.15 3.37
CA LEU A 48 31.62 -9.00 3.76
C LEU A 48 30.66 -8.18 4.62
N LEU A 49 29.40 -8.10 4.21
CA LEU A 49 28.37 -7.41 4.98
C LEU A 49 27.70 -8.38 5.95
N PRO A 50 27.37 -7.91 7.17
CA PRO A 50 26.53 -8.69 8.07
C PRO A 50 25.12 -8.86 7.48
N PRO A 51 24.34 -9.83 8.00
CA PRO A 51 22.91 -9.92 7.72
C PRO A 51 22.17 -8.59 8.00
N ALA A 52 21.05 -8.36 7.31
CA ALA A 52 20.30 -7.10 7.38
C ALA A 52 19.90 -6.71 8.82
N ASN A 53 19.47 -7.68 9.65
CA ASN A 53 19.12 -7.45 11.05
C ASN A 53 20.32 -7.14 11.97
N GLN A 54 21.55 -7.16 11.45
CA GLN A 54 22.78 -6.91 12.20
C GLN A 54 23.59 -5.72 11.65
N SER A 55 23.06 -4.97 10.67
CA SER A 55 23.79 -3.89 10.01
C SER A 55 24.04 -2.67 10.89
N ASP A 56 23.08 -2.27 11.71
CA ASP A 56 23.15 -1.12 12.63
C ASP A 56 22.32 -1.36 13.90
N LEU A 57 22.42 -0.46 14.87
CA LEU A 57 21.67 -0.55 16.14
C LEU A 57 20.16 -0.55 15.94
N THR A 58 19.67 0.19 14.94
CA THR A 58 18.24 0.25 14.59
C THR A 58 17.75 -1.10 14.10
N SER A 59 18.50 -1.75 13.21
CA SER A 59 18.19 -3.04 12.61
C SER A 59 18.30 -4.17 13.63
N GLN A 60 19.25 -4.07 14.57
CA GLN A 60 19.34 -5.00 15.72
C GLN A 60 18.11 -4.86 16.62
N THR A 61 17.70 -3.63 16.93
CA THR A 61 16.50 -3.36 17.74
C THR A 61 15.24 -3.87 17.04
N LEU A 62 15.13 -3.63 15.73
CA LEU A 62 14.04 -4.15 14.90
C LEU A 62 14.05 -5.67 14.86
N GLY A 63 15.21 -6.31 14.76
CA GLY A 63 15.36 -7.77 14.87
C GLY A 63 14.79 -8.31 16.17
N VAL A 64 15.12 -7.70 17.31
CA VAL A 64 14.54 -8.07 18.62
C VAL A 64 13.02 -7.90 18.63
N ILE A 65 12.50 -6.80 18.07
CA ILE A 65 11.05 -6.57 17.97
C ILE A 65 10.39 -7.63 17.09
N LEU A 66 11.05 -7.99 15.98
CA LEU A 66 10.60 -8.97 15.00
C LEU A 66 10.52 -10.39 15.57
N GLU A 67 11.41 -10.73 16.50
CA GLU A 67 11.46 -12.02 17.21
C GLU A 67 10.62 -12.03 18.51
N ASP A 68 10.11 -10.88 18.96
CA ASP A 68 9.30 -10.79 20.18
C ASP A 68 7.87 -11.32 19.96
N ASN A 69 7.69 -12.59 20.30
CA ASN A 69 6.41 -13.30 20.22
C ASN A 69 5.33 -12.76 21.16
N ARG A 70 5.65 -11.87 22.11
CA ARG A 70 4.64 -11.21 22.96
C ARG A 70 3.80 -10.21 22.17
N TYR A 71 4.31 -9.75 21.03
CA TYR A 71 3.64 -8.81 20.13
C TYR A 71 3.52 -9.42 18.74
N PRO A 72 2.52 -10.32 18.54
CA PRO A 72 2.29 -10.96 17.25
C PRO A 72 2.08 -9.89 16.18
N LYS A 73 2.77 -10.06 15.05
CA LYS A 73 2.73 -9.10 13.94
C LYS A 73 1.93 -9.68 12.81
N THR A 74 1.07 -8.85 12.23
CA THR A 74 0.45 -9.20 10.95
C THR A 74 1.56 -9.35 9.89
N PRO A 75 1.36 -10.19 8.87
CA PRO A 75 2.28 -10.32 7.74
C PRO A 75 2.71 -8.96 7.14
N ARG A 76 1.78 -8.00 7.04
CA ARG A 76 2.08 -6.64 6.56
C ARG A 76 3.04 -5.87 7.46
N VAL A 77 2.81 -5.89 8.77
CA VAL A 77 3.69 -5.22 9.74
C VAL A 77 5.08 -5.86 9.71
N ARG A 78 5.14 -7.21 9.63
CA ARG A 78 6.39 -7.94 9.47
C ARG A 78 7.16 -7.49 8.22
N SER A 79 6.50 -7.46 7.05
CA SER A 79 7.13 -7.03 5.80
C SER A 79 7.60 -5.58 5.81
N LEU A 80 6.87 -4.66 6.45
CA LEU A 80 7.31 -3.28 6.63
C LEU A 80 8.58 -3.18 7.50
N LEU A 81 8.62 -3.92 8.61
CA LEU A 81 9.78 -3.95 9.52
C LEU A 81 10.99 -4.67 8.91
N ASP A 82 10.79 -5.75 8.15
CA ASP A 82 11.88 -6.39 7.42
C ASP A 82 12.42 -5.42 6.33
N SER A 83 11.54 -4.66 5.66
CA SER A 83 11.94 -3.67 4.64
C SER A 83 12.72 -2.48 5.20
N THR A 84 12.49 -2.08 6.46
CA THR A 84 13.32 -1.05 7.10
C THR A 84 14.74 -1.55 7.38
N THR A 85 14.91 -2.80 7.80
CA THR A 85 16.26 -3.39 7.95
C THR A 85 16.97 -3.51 6.60
N LEU A 86 16.22 -3.81 5.53
CA LEU A 86 16.73 -3.86 4.17
C LEU A 86 17.24 -2.49 3.71
N ALA A 87 16.51 -1.41 4.00
CA ALA A 87 16.91 -0.05 3.63
C ALA A 87 18.27 0.34 4.26
N SER A 88 18.47 0.07 5.55
CA SER A 88 19.75 0.26 6.25
C SER A 88 20.89 -0.52 5.59
N GLN A 89 20.64 -1.79 5.22
CA GLN A 89 21.65 -2.61 4.55
C GLN A 89 22.05 -2.03 3.18
N PHE A 90 21.08 -1.56 2.39
CA PHE A 90 21.34 -0.98 1.07
C PHE A 90 22.04 0.38 1.14
N GLU A 91 21.85 1.16 2.19
CA GLU A 91 22.67 2.35 2.45
C GLU A 91 24.14 1.98 2.68
N ALA A 92 24.41 0.95 3.48
CA ALA A 92 25.77 0.46 3.70
C ALA A 92 26.42 -0.11 2.43
N ILE A 93 25.66 -0.84 1.61
CA ILE A 93 26.09 -1.34 0.29
C ILE A 93 26.45 -0.16 -0.62
N ARG A 94 25.58 0.84 -0.72
CA ARG A 94 25.78 2.03 -1.56
C ARG A 94 27.00 2.82 -1.13
N ALA A 95 27.19 3.04 0.17
CA ALA A 95 28.36 3.72 0.71
C ALA A 95 29.66 2.97 0.40
N THR A 96 29.64 1.63 0.50
CA THR A 96 30.84 0.79 0.28
C THR A 96 31.17 0.65 -1.21
N THR A 97 30.18 0.39 -2.07
CA THR A 97 30.40 0.26 -3.52
C THR A 97 30.82 1.58 -4.18
N ALA A 98 30.42 2.72 -3.60
CA ALA A 98 30.88 4.04 -4.03
C ALA A 98 32.38 4.25 -3.84
N THR A 99 33.05 3.53 -2.92
CA THR A 99 34.51 3.62 -2.72
C THR A 99 35.30 2.68 -3.62
N GLY A 100 34.65 1.95 -4.53
CA GLY A 100 35.28 0.92 -5.35
C GLY A 100 35.42 -0.45 -4.65
N THR A 101 34.93 -0.59 -3.43
CA THR A 101 35.00 -1.84 -2.66
C THR A 101 33.84 -2.77 -3.04
N HIS A 102 34.15 -4.01 -3.42
CA HIS A 102 33.16 -5.04 -3.70
C HIS A 102 32.43 -5.46 -2.42
N CYS A 103 31.12 -5.65 -2.50
CA CYS A 103 30.27 -6.06 -1.38
C CYS A 103 29.79 -7.49 -1.60
N LEU A 104 29.92 -8.31 -0.57
CA LEU A 104 29.35 -9.65 -0.51
C LEU A 104 28.29 -9.71 0.59
N SER A 105 27.09 -10.20 0.30
CA SER A 105 26.06 -10.43 1.33
C SER A 105 25.41 -11.79 1.20
N SER A 106 25.03 -12.35 2.35
CA SER A 106 24.08 -13.44 2.43
C SER A 106 22.69 -12.85 2.58
N ARG A 107 21.79 -13.22 1.67
CA ARG A 107 20.41 -12.70 1.59
C ARG A 107 20.37 -11.20 1.28
N GLY A 108 19.46 -10.82 0.40
CA GLY A 108 19.29 -9.45 -0.09
C GLY A 108 17.81 -9.13 -0.34
N SER A 109 17.55 -8.29 -1.35
CA SER A 109 16.20 -7.88 -1.71
C SER A 109 15.30 -9.06 -2.10
N LEU A 110 15.86 -10.09 -2.73
CA LEU A 110 15.10 -11.25 -3.18
C LEU A 110 14.56 -12.07 -2.00
N THR A 111 15.37 -12.27 -0.95
CA THR A 111 14.89 -12.92 0.29
C THR A 111 13.66 -12.22 0.86
N HIS A 112 13.64 -10.88 0.86
CA HIS A 112 12.55 -10.11 1.46
C HIS A 112 11.27 -10.21 0.64
N LEU A 113 11.39 -10.09 -0.68
CA LEU A 113 10.29 -10.32 -1.62
C LEU A 113 9.71 -11.72 -1.44
N VAL A 114 10.57 -12.74 -1.44
CA VAL A 114 10.12 -14.13 -1.39
C VAL A 114 9.49 -14.48 -0.05
N THR A 115 10.09 -14.02 1.05
CA THR A 115 9.57 -14.28 2.40
C THR A 115 8.22 -13.64 2.62
N GLY A 116 8.06 -12.38 2.24
CA GLY A 116 6.82 -11.68 2.52
C GLY A 116 5.70 -11.95 1.52
N TYR A 117 6.00 -12.15 0.22
CA TYR A 117 4.97 -12.50 -0.76
C TYR A 117 4.69 -14.01 -0.79
N TYR A 118 5.63 -14.84 -1.25
CA TYR A 118 5.39 -16.29 -1.41
C TYR A 118 5.25 -17.02 -0.08
N GLY A 119 6.02 -16.64 0.94
CA GLY A 119 5.99 -17.28 2.25
C GLY A 119 4.76 -16.90 3.08
N LEU A 120 4.74 -15.63 3.49
CA LEU A 120 3.79 -15.05 4.44
C LEU A 120 2.45 -14.65 3.82
N GLY A 121 2.37 -14.46 2.50
CA GLY A 121 1.18 -13.91 1.86
C GLY A 121 0.83 -12.52 2.39
N ALA A 122 1.84 -11.68 2.69
CA ALA A 122 1.63 -10.38 3.34
C ALA A 122 0.76 -9.43 2.51
N THR A 123 0.76 -9.63 1.19
CA THR A 123 -0.13 -8.99 0.23
C THR A 123 -0.58 -10.04 -0.77
N ASP A 124 -1.84 -9.96 -1.21
CA ASP A 124 -2.30 -10.68 -2.41
C ASP A 124 -1.79 -10.02 -3.71
N ASP A 125 -1.09 -8.90 -3.57
CA ASP A 125 -0.59 -8.05 -4.65
C ASP A 125 0.95 -8.11 -4.68
N TYR A 126 1.48 -8.79 -5.69
CA TYR A 126 2.92 -8.87 -5.97
C TYR A 126 3.52 -7.48 -6.23
N ALA A 127 2.80 -6.60 -6.93
CA ALA A 127 3.30 -5.27 -7.29
C ALA A 127 3.48 -4.40 -6.04
N ALA A 128 2.59 -4.50 -5.06
CA ALA A 128 2.74 -3.81 -3.78
C ALA A 128 4.00 -4.26 -3.04
N MET A 129 4.26 -5.57 -2.98
CA MET A 129 5.45 -6.10 -2.29
C MET A 129 6.74 -5.77 -3.04
N SER A 130 6.75 -5.92 -4.36
CA SER A 130 7.88 -5.53 -5.21
C SER A 130 8.17 -4.02 -5.06
N THR A 131 7.14 -3.18 -5.03
CA THR A 131 7.27 -1.73 -4.81
C THR A 131 7.90 -1.43 -3.46
N LEU A 132 7.47 -2.12 -2.40
CA LEU A 132 8.03 -1.94 -1.06
C LEU A 132 9.53 -2.31 -1.00
N VAL A 133 9.89 -3.47 -1.56
CA VAL A 133 11.29 -3.94 -1.61
C VAL A 133 12.15 -2.99 -2.45
N ASN A 134 11.64 -2.55 -3.61
CA ASN A 134 12.34 -1.59 -4.49
C ASN A 134 12.47 -0.21 -3.83
N PHE A 135 11.46 0.22 -3.07
CA PHE A 135 11.51 1.45 -2.30
C PHE A 135 12.62 1.38 -1.23
N ALA A 136 12.71 0.27 -0.51
CA ALA A 136 13.76 0.04 0.48
C ALA A 136 15.17 -0.05 -0.14
N ALA A 137 15.31 -0.76 -1.26
CA ALA A 137 16.60 -0.88 -1.96
C ALA A 137 17.05 0.43 -2.65
N GLY A 138 16.08 1.26 -3.05
CA GLY A 138 16.31 2.45 -3.85
C GLY A 138 16.85 2.11 -5.24
N LYS A 139 17.79 2.92 -5.77
CA LYS A 139 18.42 2.69 -7.09
C LYS A 139 19.48 1.58 -7.10
N GLN A 140 19.71 0.90 -5.98
CA GLN A 140 20.80 -0.07 -5.83
C GLN A 140 20.24 -1.49 -5.96
N SER A 141 20.84 -2.31 -6.82
CA SER A 141 20.52 -3.74 -6.94
C SER A 141 21.82 -4.57 -6.94
N PRO A 142 21.75 -5.87 -6.59
CA PRO A 142 22.88 -6.77 -6.81
C PRO A 142 23.31 -6.74 -8.27
N THR A 143 24.61 -6.65 -8.50
CA THR A 143 25.19 -6.83 -9.84
C THR A 143 25.14 -8.30 -10.25
N LEU A 144 25.23 -9.21 -9.27
CA LEU A 144 25.04 -10.63 -9.44
C LEU A 144 24.26 -11.20 -8.26
N THR A 145 23.17 -11.89 -8.57
CA THR A 145 22.37 -12.68 -7.62
C THR A 145 22.56 -14.15 -7.96
N LEU A 146 23.03 -14.95 -7.02
CA LEU A 146 23.13 -16.41 -7.16
C LEU A 146 22.10 -17.06 -6.25
N VAL A 147 21.21 -17.86 -6.84
CA VAL A 147 20.11 -18.51 -6.12
C VAL A 147 20.48 -19.97 -5.83
N PHE A 148 20.55 -20.33 -4.57
CA PHE A 148 20.83 -21.69 -4.12
C PHE A 148 19.52 -22.47 -3.99
N ASP A 149 19.34 -23.48 -4.85
CA ASP A 149 18.26 -24.45 -4.72
C ASP A 149 18.65 -25.48 -3.66
N THR A 150 17.92 -25.51 -2.55
CA THR A 150 18.11 -26.51 -1.49
C THR A 150 16.77 -27.21 -1.25
N PRO A 151 16.68 -28.52 -1.49
CA PRO A 151 15.50 -29.30 -1.12
C PRO A 151 15.17 -29.14 0.37
N VAL A 152 13.88 -28.95 0.69
CA VAL A 152 13.44 -28.64 2.07
C VAL A 152 13.69 -29.82 3.01
N ASP A 153 13.62 -31.04 2.49
CA ASP A 153 13.94 -32.30 3.18
C ASP A 153 15.43 -32.47 3.49
N GLU A 154 16.32 -31.76 2.78
CA GLU A 154 17.76 -31.73 3.06
C GLU A 154 18.15 -30.65 4.09
N LEU A 155 17.21 -29.80 4.52
CA LEU A 155 17.50 -28.76 5.53
C LEU A 155 17.68 -29.36 6.92
N THR A 156 18.84 -29.07 7.54
CA THR A 156 19.09 -29.49 8.92
C THR A 156 18.18 -28.78 9.92
N THR A 157 17.90 -29.42 11.06
CA THR A 157 17.14 -28.80 12.16
C THR A 157 17.77 -27.48 12.62
N GLN A 158 19.09 -27.40 12.64
CA GLN A 158 19.81 -26.18 12.99
C GLN A 158 19.58 -25.06 11.96
N THR A 159 19.52 -25.41 10.66
CA THR A 159 19.16 -24.46 9.60
C THR A 159 17.75 -23.91 9.83
N ILE A 160 16.77 -24.79 10.02
CA ILE A 160 15.38 -24.40 10.23
C ILE A 160 15.23 -23.49 11.47
N GLN A 161 15.91 -23.82 12.56
CA GLN A 161 15.92 -22.99 13.77
C GLN A 161 16.55 -21.61 13.52
N SER A 162 17.62 -21.53 12.73
CA SER A 162 18.29 -20.26 12.40
C SER A 162 17.45 -19.33 11.52
N LEU A 163 16.42 -19.84 10.85
CA LEU A 163 15.53 -19.04 10.00
C LEU A 163 14.50 -18.23 10.80
N ALA A 164 14.34 -18.50 12.10
CA ALA A 164 13.37 -17.83 12.97
C ALA A 164 11.98 -17.72 12.32
N LEU A 165 11.50 -18.86 11.79
CA LEU A 165 10.31 -18.90 10.94
C LEU A 165 9.07 -18.38 11.70
N PRO A 166 8.26 -17.49 11.09
CA PRO A 166 7.10 -16.88 11.73
C PRO A 166 5.86 -17.79 11.72
N VAL A 167 6.04 -19.11 11.57
CA VAL A 167 4.97 -20.09 11.44
C VAL A 167 5.16 -21.25 12.42
N PRO A 168 4.07 -21.86 12.92
CA PRO A 168 4.13 -23.02 13.81
C PRO A 168 4.84 -24.22 13.17
N ALA A 169 5.40 -25.11 14.00
CA ALA A 169 6.29 -26.20 13.57
C ALA A 169 5.68 -27.14 12.53
N ASP A 170 4.38 -27.43 12.62
CA ASP A 170 3.61 -28.26 11.70
C ASP A 170 3.46 -27.63 10.30
N GLN A 171 3.57 -26.30 10.18
CA GLN A 171 3.44 -25.59 8.91
C GLN A 171 4.79 -25.24 8.26
N GLN A 172 5.91 -25.43 8.97
CA GLN A 172 7.24 -25.00 8.52
C GLN A 172 7.66 -25.64 7.20
N SER A 173 7.41 -26.93 6.99
CA SER A 173 7.76 -27.61 5.74
C SER A 173 7.03 -27.00 4.54
N SER A 174 5.71 -26.80 4.66
CA SER A 174 4.91 -26.17 3.60
C SER A 174 5.31 -24.71 3.34
N PHE A 175 5.69 -23.98 4.40
CA PHE A 175 6.16 -22.61 4.29
C PHE A 175 7.50 -22.55 3.55
N LEU A 176 8.46 -23.39 3.93
CA LEU A 176 9.77 -23.49 3.29
C LEU A 176 9.66 -23.91 1.82
N GLU A 177 8.73 -24.79 1.47
CA GLU A 177 8.50 -25.16 0.07
C GLU A 177 7.94 -23.99 -0.75
N ARG A 178 7.05 -23.17 -0.18
CA ARG A 178 6.59 -21.94 -0.85
C ARG A 178 7.73 -20.94 -1.05
N ILE A 179 8.62 -20.81 -0.06
CA ILE A 179 9.82 -19.96 -0.16
C ILE A 179 10.76 -20.48 -1.25
N ARG A 180 11.07 -21.77 -1.25
CA ARG A 180 11.92 -22.41 -2.26
C ARG A 180 11.35 -22.21 -3.67
N ALA A 181 10.05 -22.49 -3.85
CA ALA A 181 9.37 -22.28 -5.12
C ALA A 181 9.41 -20.81 -5.56
N GLY A 182 9.24 -19.87 -4.63
CA GLY A 182 9.38 -18.43 -4.89
C GLY A 182 10.77 -18.06 -5.41
N TYR A 183 11.85 -18.52 -4.75
CA TYR A 183 13.22 -18.28 -5.24
C TYR A 183 13.45 -18.82 -6.65
N LEU A 184 12.99 -20.04 -6.95
CA LEU A 184 13.16 -20.67 -8.27
C LEU A 184 12.34 -19.95 -9.34
N TRP A 185 11.13 -19.50 -9.01
CA TRP A 185 10.29 -18.71 -9.91
C TRP A 185 10.98 -17.39 -10.26
N GLU A 186 11.45 -16.65 -9.25
CA GLU A 186 12.15 -15.36 -9.44
C GLU A 186 13.46 -15.54 -10.20
N ALA A 187 14.20 -16.61 -9.92
CA ALA A 187 15.41 -16.94 -10.66
C ALA A 187 15.12 -17.14 -12.15
N ASN A 188 14.03 -17.83 -12.50
CA ASN A 188 13.62 -18.04 -13.88
C ASN A 188 13.15 -16.73 -14.55
N GLN A 189 12.36 -15.89 -13.85
CA GLN A 189 11.87 -14.62 -14.40
C GLN A 189 13.00 -13.62 -14.67
N HIS A 190 13.99 -13.55 -13.78
CA HIS A 190 15.09 -12.61 -13.85
C HIS A 190 16.36 -13.20 -14.47
N ASN A 191 16.31 -14.47 -14.89
CA ASN A 191 17.44 -15.22 -15.44
C ASN A 191 18.67 -15.21 -14.49
N PHE A 192 18.42 -15.37 -13.19
CA PHE A 192 19.47 -15.52 -12.18
C PHE A 192 20.06 -16.94 -12.24
N PRO A 193 21.39 -17.09 -12.12
CA PRO A 193 21.99 -18.41 -12.01
C PRO A 193 21.49 -19.17 -10.78
N VAL A 194 21.07 -20.42 -11.01
CA VAL A 194 20.66 -21.35 -9.96
C VAL A 194 21.79 -22.33 -9.70
N ILE A 195 22.24 -22.38 -8.44
CA ILE A 195 23.25 -23.32 -7.96
C ILE A 195 22.55 -24.39 -7.16
N PHE A 196 22.72 -25.65 -7.53
CA PHE A 196 22.16 -26.75 -6.77
C PHE A 196 22.99 -26.95 -5.49
N ALA A 197 22.36 -26.75 -4.33
CA ALA A 197 23.03 -26.93 -3.05
C ALA A 197 23.28 -28.43 -2.82
N THR A 198 24.55 -28.80 -2.64
CA THR A 198 24.96 -30.17 -2.33
C THR A 198 25.71 -30.20 -1.00
N SER A 199 25.99 -31.39 -0.47
CA SER A 199 26.85 -31.51 0.72
C SER A 199 28.32 -31.17 0.46
N ASP A 200 28.76 -31.00 -0.79
CA ASP A 200 30.15 -30.71 -1.15
C ASP A 200 30.36 -29.20 -1.36
N THR A 201 30.90 -28.54 -0.33
CA THR A 201 31.23 -27.11 -0.34
C THR A 201 32.22 -26.73 -1.45
N ASN A 202 33.11 -27.63 -1.88
CA ASN A 202 34.04 -27.35 -2.97
C ASN A 202 33.33 -27.30 -4.33
N ALA A 203 32.43 -28.26 -4.59
CA ALA A 203 31.65 -28.30 -5.82
C ALA A 203 30.71 -27.09 -5.95
N MET A 204 30.10 -26.66 -4.85
CA MET A 204 29.29 -25.43 -4.83
C MET A 204 30.14 -24.18 -5.04
N PHE A 205 31.32 -24.10 -4.40
CA PHE A 205 32.21 -22.97 -4.59
C PHE A 205 32.70 -22.84 -6.03
N ALA A 206 33.00 -23.96 -6.71
CA ALA A 206 33.37 -23.95 -8.12
C ALA A 206 32.28 -23.31 -8.99
N GLN A 207 31.01 -23.70 -8.80
CA GLN A 207 29.87 -23.09 -9.49
C GLN A 207 29.71 -21.60 -9.19
N VAL A 208 29.90 -21.18 -7.92
CA VAL A 208 29.92 -19.75 -7.57
C VAL A 208 31.04 -19.02 -8.32
N TRP A 209 32.22 -19.61 -8.35
CA TRP A 209 33.41 -19.02 -9.00
C TRP A 209 33.22 -18.86 -10.51
N ASP A 210 32.60 -19.84 -11.18
CA ASP A 210 32.29 -19.79 -12.62
C ASP A 210 31.43 -18.56 -13.00
N HIS A 211 30.63 -18.03 -12.08
CA HIS A 211 29.86 -16.80 -12.29
C HIS A 211 30.60 -15.53 -11.83
N VAL A 212 31.37 -15.61 -10.75
CA VAL A 212 32.03 -14.43 -10.16
C VAL A 212 33.31 -14.04 -10.91
N ALA A 213 34.14 -15.02 -11.31
CA ALA A 213 35.41 -14.75 -11.96
C ALA A 213 35.26 -13.99 -13.30
N PRO A 214 34.32 -14.36 -14.20
CA PRO A 214 34.09 -13.60 -15.43
C PRO A 214 33.55 -12.19 -15.16
N LEU A 215 32.66 -12.04 -14.17
CA LEU A 215 32.08 -10.75 -13.80
C LEU A 215 33.16 -9.75 -13.37
N LEU A 216 34.17 -10.23 -12.64
CA LEU A 216 35.29 -9.43 -12.15
C LEU A 216 36.51 -9.46 -13.10
N LYS A 217 36.38 -10.08 -14.27
CA LYS A 217 37.43 -10.22 -15.29
C LYS A 217 38.72 -10.83 -14.72
N LEU A 218 38.59 -11.79 -13.82
CA LEU A 218 39.71 -12.55 -13.27
C LEU A 218 40.17 -13.54 -14.35
N THR A 219 41.42 -13.45 -14.80
CA THR A 219 42.00 -14.47 -15.70
C THR A 219 42.24 -15.76 -14.93
N ASP A 220 41.79 -16.90 -15.48
CA ASP A 220 42.12 -18.23 -14.99
C ASP A 220 43.64 -18.47 -15.01
N LYS A 221 44.32 -18.10 -13.93
CA LYS A 221 45.68 -18.51 -13.62
C LYS A 221 46.04 -18.22 -12.17
N ALA A 222 45.61 -19.11 -11.27
CA ALA A 222 46.39 -19.58 -10.11
C ALA A 222 45.56 -20.54 -9.22
N ALA A 223 45.11 -21.68 -9.75
CA ALA A 223 44.67 -22.80 -8.90
C ALA A 223 44.87 -24.13 -9.62
N LEU A 224 46.11 -24.63 -9.62
CA LEU A 224 46.37 -26.08 -9.74
C LEU A 224 47.73 -26.54 -9.19
N ASP A 225 48.51 -25.68 -8.54
CA ASP A 225 49.68 -26.09 -7.76
C ASP A 225 49.75 -25.29 -6.45
N ASN A 226 49.03 -25.75 -5.43
CA ASN A 226 49.54 -25.68 -4.06
C ASN A 226 48.81 -26.74 -3.23
N LYS A 227 49.57 -27.76 -2.83
CA LYS A 227 49.17 -28.71 -1.79
C LYS A 227 48.70 -27.95 -0.55
N PRO A 228 47.66 -28.43 0.15
CA PRO A 228 47.31 -27.88 1.46
C PRO A 228 48.49 -28.08 2.41
N SER A 229 49.07 -26.98 2.89
CA SER A 229 50.10 -27.02 3.92
C SER A 229 49.50 -27.56 5.21
N SER A 230 50.15 -28.57 5.79
CA SER A 230 49.67 -29.20 7.02
C SER A 230 49.82 -28.24 8.20
N VAL A 231 48.97 -28.42 9.22
CA VAL A 231 48.96 -27.63 10.47
C VAL A 231 50.35 -27.56 11.15
N ALA A 232 51.25 -28.50 10.85
CA ALA A 232 52.62 -28.51 11.34
C ALA A 232 53.53 -27.42 10.73
N GLU A 233 53.31 -27.02 9.46
CA GLU A 233 54.13 -25.99 8.80
C GLU A 233 53.76 -24.57 9.26
N VAL A 234 52.48 -24.35 9.60
CA VAL A 234 52.00 -23.07 10.17
C VAL A 234 52.56 -22.83 11.58
N LEU A 235 52.78 -23.89 12.36
CA LEU A 235 53.41 -23.81 13.68
C LEU A 235 54.92 -23.56 13.64
N ALA A 236 55.59 -23.85 12.51
CA ALA A 236 57.03 -23.64 12.34
C ALA A 236 57.42 -22.21 11.92
N ALA A 237 56.47 -21.39 11.44
CA ALA A 237 56.73 -20.05 10.89
C ALA A 237 56.59 -18.89 11.90
N ARG A 238 56.76 -19.13 13.20
CA ARG A 238 56.69 -18.08 14.24
C ARG A 238 58.10 -17.54 14.54
N PRO A 239 58.37 -16.22 14.41
CA PRO A 239 59.67 -15.67 14.78
C PRO A 239 59.89 -15.65 16.31
N PRO A 240 61.14 -15.64 16.80
CA PRO A 240 61.46 -15.93 18.19
C PRO A 240 61.05 -14.79 19.14
N GLN A 241 60.42 -15.17 20.26
CA GLN A 241 60.24 -14.31 21.43
C GLN A 241 61.61 -14.03 22.09
N LYS A 242 61.96 -12.75 22.24
CA LYS A 242 62.98 -12.33 23.20
C LYS A 242 62.40 -12.39 24.61
N THR A 243 63.02 -13.20 25.45
CA THR A 243 62.83 -13.31 26.89
C THR A 243 63.63 -12.24 27.66
N GLY A 244 63.02 -11.69 28.71
CA GLY A 244 63.66 -11.00 29.86
C GLY A 244 63.21 -9.54 30.02
N ALA A 245 62.78 -9.04 31.18
CA ALA A 245 62.57 -9.61 32.51
C ALA A 245 61.72 -8.64 33.39
N ALA A 246 60.98 -9.23 34.34
CA ALA A 246 60.48 -8.73 35.64
C ALA A 246 59.34 -7.66 35.72
N GLU A 247 58.23 -8.09 36.36
CA GLU A 247 57.14 -7.34 37.03
C GLU A 247 57.63 -6.44 38.17
N PRO A 248 56.91 -5.35 38.60
CA PRO A 248 55.60 -5.44 39.31
C PRO A 248 54.68 -4.18 39.14
N PRO A 249 53.63 -3.94 39.97
CA PRO A 249 52.41 -4.71 40.20
C PRO A 249 51.14 -3.98 39.69
N VAL A 250 50.03 -4.71 39.68
CA VAL A 250 48.67 -4.35 39.24
C VAL A 250 48.07 -3.16 40.01
N ALA A 251 47.48 -2.20 39.27
CA ALA A 251 46.59 -1.15 39.80
C ALA A 251 45.15 -1.36 39.28
N PRO A 252 44.11 -1.15 40.12
CA PRO A 252 42.71 -1.49 39.83
C PRO A 252 42.02 -0.49 38.89
N PRO A 253 40.87 -0.86 38.29
CA PRO A 253 40.18 -0.04 37.30
C PRO A 253 39.55 1.22 37.94
N PRO A 254 39.48 2.35 37.21
CA PRO A 254 38.88 3.57 37.74
C PRO A 254 37.35 3.44 37.83
N THR A 255 36.87 3.81 39.01
CA THR A 255 35.49 3.88 39.48
C THR A 255 34.64 4.94 38.75
N LEU A 256 33.35 4.62 38.55
CA LEU A 256 32.29 5.59 38.29
C LEU A 256 32.15 6.57 39.46
N SER A 257 32.15 7.87 39.14
CA SER A 257 31.90 8.95 40.09
C SER A 257 30.54 9.60 39.84
N THR A 258 29.57 9.31 40.71
CA THR A 258 28.59 10.30 41.22
C THR A 258 29.26 11.07 42.38
N PRO A 259 28.81 12.24 42.93
CA PRO A 259 27.42 12.75 43.05
C PRO A 259 27.31 14.31 42.91
N LYS A 260 26.13 14.95 42.94
CA LYS A 260 25.45 15.43 44.16
C LYS A 260 24.03 15.92 43.83
N SER A 261 23.05 15.32 44.49
CA SER A 261 21.72 15.87 44.72
C SER A 261 21.64 16.19 46.22
N GLU A 262 21.37 17.44 46.56
CA GLU A 262 20.82 17.83 47.86
C GLU A 262 19.38 18.31 47.62
N ALA A 263 18.51 17.81 48.48
CA ALA A 263 17.06 17.86 48.38
C ALA A 263 16.46 19.22 48.79
N LYS A 264 15.28 19.53 48.24
CA LYS A 264 14.09 19.82 49.07
C LYS A 264 12.80 19.84 48.24
N THR A 265 11.86 19.02 48.67
CA THR A 265 10.46 18.93 48.23
C THR A 265 9.62 19.90 49.04
N GLU A 266 8.72 20.66 48.39
CA GLU A 266 7.40 21.00 48.95
C GLU A 266 6.41 21.43 47.86
N ALA A 267 5.14 21.08 48.08
CA ALA A 267 4.06 20.98 47.12
C ALA A 267 3.30 22.29 46.85
N GLN A 268 2.63 22.41 45.69
CA GLN A 268 1.17 22.63 45.56
C GLN A 268 0.71 22.87 44.10
N PRO A 269 -0.59 22.63 43.79
CA PRO A 269 -1.13 22.43 42.44
C PRO A 269 -1.62 23.75 41.80
N VAL A 270 -1.59 23.84 40.47
CA VAL A 270 -2.26 24.94 39.75
C VAL A 270 -3.13 24.39 38.62
N GLN A 271 -4.41 24.75 38.71
CA GLN A 271 -5.50 24.53 37.75
C GLN A 271 -5.24 25.19 36.38
N PRO A 272 -5.95 24.77 35.32
CA PRO A 272 -5.79 25.33 33.99
C PRO A 272 -6.46 26.71 33.88
N SER A 273 -5.66 27.75 33.65
CA SER A 273 -6.16 29.06 33.24
C SER A 273 -6.38 29.09 31.72
N ALA A 274 -7.65 29.17 31.34
CA ALA A 274 -8.07 29.57 30.01
C ALA A 274 -7.49 30.95 29.68
N GLN A 275 -6.72 31.03 28.59
CA GLN A 275 -6.44 32.29 27.91
C GLN A 275 -6.89 32.17 26.46
N THR A 276 -7.98 32.86 26.20
CA THR A 276 -8.53 33.22 24.90
C THR A 276 -7.48 34.03 24.14
N SER A 277 -6.92 33.47 23.06
CA SER A 277 -6.18 34.24 22.06
C SER A 277 -7.06 34.39 20.81
N ALA A 278 -7.84 35.46 20.79
CA ALA A 278 -8.25 36.10 19.54
C ALA A 278 -7.01 36.82 18.95
N ASP A 279 -6.94 36.85 17.61
CA ASP A 279 -5.84 37.35 16.76
C ASP A 279 -4.65 36.40 16.54
N GLN A 280 -4.91 35.33 15.78
CA GLN A 280 -3.94 34.85 14.78
C GLN A 280 -4.54 35.07 13.38
N PRO A 281 -3.81 35.67 12.42
CA PRO A 281 -4.25 35.66 11.03
C PRO A 281 -4.35 34.20 10.54
N PRO A 282 -5.36 33.84 9.73
CA PRO A 282 -5.52 32.48 9.26
C PRO A 282 -4.23 32.03 8.55
N VAL A 283 -3.72 30.85 8.96
CA VAL A 283 -2.62 30.15 8.27
C VAL A 283 -3.00 30.07 6.78
N PRO A 284 -2.10 30.38 5.83
CA PRO A 284 -2.47 30.38 4.41
C PRO A 284 -2.70 28.96 3.93
N THR A 285 -3.95 28.47 3.99
CA THR A 285 -4.38 27.26 3.27
C THR A 285 -4.21 27.54 1.78
N SER A 286 -3.34 26.81 1.09
CA SER A 286 -3.22 26.93 -0.36
C SER A 286 -4.52 26.41 -1.00
N SER A 287 -5.28 27.30 -1.63
CA SER A 287 -6.48 26.96 -2.40
C SER A 287 -6.08 26.54 -3.81
N LYS A 288 -6.59 25.40 -4.29
CA LYS A 288 -6.41 24.94 -5.68
C LYS A 288 -7.73 24.50 -6.30
N THR A 289 -7.82 24.64 -7.61
CA THR A 289 -8.99 24.21 -8.39
C THR A 289 -8.70 22.88 -9.05
N VAL A 290 -9.54 21.87 -8.80
CA VAL A 290 -9.38 20.49 -9.31
C VAL A 290 -10.70 19.94 -9.82
N SER A 291 -10.69 19.07 -10.84
CA SER A 291 -11.92 18.37 -11.28
C SER A 291 -12.39 17.38 -10.22
N SER A 292 -13.67 17.00 -10.21
CA SER A 292 -14.12 15.94 -9.29
C SER A 292 -13.49 14.59 -9.60
N LEU A 293 -13.21 14.28 -10.86
CA LEU A 293 -12.45 13.07 -11.21
C LEU A 293 -11.08 13.04 -10.53
N LEU A 294 -10.32 14.15 -10.60
CA LEU A 294 -9.02 14.24 -9.93
C LEU A 294 -9.17 14.26 -8.41
N LEU A 295 -10.24 14.89 -7.89
CA LEU A 295 -10.56 14.90 -6.47
C LEU A 295 -10.69 13.48 -5.92
N THR A 296 -11.34 12.56 -6.65
CA THR A 296 -11.45 11.16 -6.20
C THR A 296 -10.10 10.46 -6.04
N SER A 297 -9.09 10.86 -6.82
CA SER A 297 -7.73 10.33 -6.71
C SER A 297 -6.93 11.00 -5.59
N LEU A 298 -7.34 12.19 -5.13
CA LEU A 298 -6.70 12.97 -4.06
C LEU A 298 -7.23 12.64 -2.67
N GLN A 299 -8.37 11.97 -2.55
CA GLN A 299 -9.00 11.57 -1.28
C GLN A 299 -8.14 10.76 -0.27
N PRO A 300 -7.00 10.12 -0.61
CA PRO A 300 -6.09 9.62 0.44
C PRO A 300 -5.37 10.72 1.25
N GLN A 301 -5.40 11.99 0.83
CA GLN A 301 -4.80 13.13 1.53
C GLN A 301 -5.84 13.86 2.39
N PRO A 302 -5.47 14.43 3.55
CA PRO A 302 -6.41 15.20 4.37
C PRO A 302 -6.77 16.51 3.67
N VAL A 303 -7.85 16.52 2.89
CA VAL A 303 -8.46 17.75 2.36
C VAL A 303 -9.22 18.42 3.50
N THR A 304 -8.85 19.65 3.87
CA THR A 304 -9.42 20.33 5.04
C THR A 304 -10.84 20.82 4.77
N THR A 305 -11.07 21.42 3.60
CA THR A 305 -12.42 21.80 3.14
C THR A 305 -12.48 21.80 1.61
N VAL A 306 -13.62 21.39 1.07
CA VAL A 306 -13.97 21.58 -0.34
C VAL A 306 -15.05 22.65 -0.38
N THR A 307 -14.88 23.68 -1.20
CA THR A 307 -15.89 24.71 -1.39
C THR A 307 -16.43 24.69 -2.82
N ASP A 308 -17.75 24.52 -2.88
CA ASP A 308 -18.53 24.61 -4.10
C ASP A 308 -18.84 26.08 -4.34
N ALA A 309 -17.95 26.76 -5.06
CA ALA A 309 -18.37 28.01 -5.70
C ALA A 309 -19.49 27.70 -6.70
N PRO A 310 -20.46 28.62 -6.90
CA PRO A 310 -21.65 28.36 -7.69
C PRO A 310 -21.31 27.91 -9.12
N PHE A 311 -21.73 26.69 -9.46
CA PHE A 311 -21.53 26.07 -10.77
C PHE A 311 -22.28 26.77 -11.91
N ASP A 312 -23.29 27.57 -11.58
CA ASP A 312 -24.14 28.32 -12.52
C ASP A 312 -23.58 29.69 -12.92
N GLN A 313 -22.35 30.02 -12.51
CA GLN A 313 -21.67 31.26 -12.90
C GLN A 313 -20.56 30.99 -13.92
N LYS A 314 -20.44 31.88 -14.90
CA LYS A 314 -19.34 31.91 -15.87
C LYS A 314 -18.17 32.72 -15.32
N ASP A 315 -16.95 32.32 -15.68
CA ASP A 315 -15.75 33.12 -15.47
C ASP A 315 -15.71 34.35 -16.40
N ALA A 316 -14.65 35.16 -16.25
CA ALA A 316 -14.46 36.37 -17.06
C ALA A 316 -14.29 36.06 -18.56
N GLU A 317 -13.90 34.84 -18.90
CA GLU A 317 -13.71 34.31 -20.24
C GLU A 317 -14.99 33.67 -20.82
N GLY A 318 -16.09 33.64 -20.06
CA GLY A 318 -17.39 33.12 -20.49
C GLY A 318 -17.52 31.59 -20.41
N HIS A 319 -16.61 30.91 -19.72
CA HIS A 319 -16.66 29.47 -19.49
C HIS A 319 -17.30 29.15 -18.14
N TYR A 320 -18.03 28.03 -18.10
CA TYR A 320 -18.39 27.41 -16.83
C TYR A 320 -17.18 26.70 -16.21
N ARG A 321 -17.29 26.41 -14.91
CA ARG A 321 -16.21 25.82 -14.11
C ARG A 321 -16.05 24.33 -14.38
N TYR A 322 -15.29 24.00 -15.43
CA TYR A 322 -14.89 22.62 -15.73
C TYR A 322 -13.45 22.54 -16.25
N HIS A 323 -12.82 21.39 -16.01
CA HIS A 323 -11.48 21.07 -16.49
C HIS A 323 -11.53 20.74 -17.99
N ILE A 324 -10.54 21.22 -18.73
CA ILE A 324 -10.36 20.87 -20.15
C ILE A 324 -9.04 20.12 -20.29
N PRO A 325 -9.05 18.81 -20.58
CA PRO A 325 -7.80 18.06 -20.74
C PRO A 325 -6.96 18.61 -21.90
N ALA A 326 -5.64 18.72 -21.68
CA ALA A 326 -4.70 19.30 -22.65
C ALA A 326 -4.55 18.43 -23.91
N GLU A 327 -4.87 17.15 -23.79
CA GLU A 327 -4.81 16.11 -24.83
C GLU A 327 -5.95 16.25 -25.84
N LEU A 328 -7.05 16.94 -25.48
CA LEU A 328 -8.15 17.23 -26.38
C LEU A 328 -7.75 18.36 -27.32
N LYS A 329 -7.67 18.04 -28.63
CA LYS A 329 -7.28 18.95 -29.71
C LYS A 329 -8.29 18.92 -30.86
N GLY A 330 -8.29 19.96 -31.69
CA GLY A 330 -9.10 20.04 -32.91
C GLY A 330 -10.61 19.91 -32.66
N LYS A 331 -11.31 19.19 -33.55
CA LYS A 331 -12.79 19.05 -33.52
C LYS A 331 -13.33 18.52 -32.19
N VAL A 332 -12.66 17.52 -31.61
CA VAL A 332 -13.08 16.89 -30.34
C VAL A 332 -13.01 17.90 -29.18
N ARG A 333 -11.98 18.75 -29.14
CA ARG A 333 -11.90 19.83 -28.15
C ARG A 333 -13.05 20.83 -28.29
N SER A 334 -13.35 21.25 -29.51
CA SER A 334 -14.46 22.18 -29.78
C SER A 334 -15.82 21.57 -29.44
N GLN A 335 -16.01 20.27 -29.70
CA GLN A 335 -17.21 19.53 -29.30
C GLN A 335 -17.32 19.43 -27.78
N TYR A 336 -16.21 19.12 -27.08
CA TYR A 336 -16.14 19.09 -25.62
C TYR A 336 -16.59 20.40 -24.99
N ILE A 337 -15.97 21.51 -25.37
CA ILE A 337 -16.27 22.84 -24.82
C ILE A 337 -17.74 23.21 -25.06
N ARG A 338 -18.24 22.99 -26.28
CA ARG A 338 -19.64 23.29 -26.63
C ARG A 338 -20.61 22.47 -25.79
N THR A 339 -20.36 21.17 -25.67
CA THR A 339 -21.25 20.25 -24.95
C THR A 339 -21.20 20.52 -23.45
N MET A 340 -20.02 20.75 -22.89
CA MET A 340 -19.87 21.16 -21.48
C MET A 340 -20.64 22.45 -21.20
N ASN A 341 -20.50 23.47 -22.04
CA ASN A 341 -21.28 24.70 -21.86
C ASN A 341 -22.80 24.43 -21.91
N GLN A 342 -23.26 23.59 -22.82
CA GLN A 342 -24.68 23.20 -22.89
C GLN A 342 -25.15 22.47 -21.62
N LEU A 343 -24.34 21.54 -21.09
CA LEU A 343 -24.64 20.83 -19.84
C LEU A 343 -24.85 21.80 -18.67
N PHE A 344 -23.97 22.81 -18.54
CA PHE A 344 -24.10 23.80 -17.47
C PHE A 344 -25.26 24.79 -17.68
N GLU A 345 -25.62 25.13 -18.91
CA GLU A 345 -26.85 25.90 -19.19
C GLU A 345 -28.09 25.08 -18.82
N ASN A 346 -28.15 23.80 -19.20
CA ASN A 346 -29.24 22.90 -18.81
C ASN A 346 -29.32 22.73 -17.28
N TYR A 347 -28.18 22.56 -16.60
CA TYR A 347 -28.10 22.55 -15.13
C TYR A 347 -28.73 23.81 -14.53
N ARG A 348 -28.40 25.00 -15.06
CA ARG A 348 -28.96 26.26 -14.59
C ARG A 348 -30.47 26.32 -14.80
N THR A 349 -30.97 25.85 -15.95
CA THR A 349 -32.41 25.78 -16.23
C THR A 349 -33.13 24.87 -15.24
N VAL A 350 -32.61 23.66 -15.01
CA VAL A 350 -33.18 22.70 -14.04
C VAL A 350 -33.12 23.29 -12.63
N LYS A 351 -31.98 23.84 -12.21
CA LYS A 351 -31.81 24.51 -10.91
C LYS A 351 -32.86 25.59 -10.68
N THR A 352 -33.08 26.45 -11.67
CA THR A 352 -34.05 27.56 -11.58
C THR A 352 -35.48 27.02 -11.42
N ALA A 353 -35.87 26.01 -12.20
CA ALA A 353 -37.20 25.43 -12.13
C ALA A 353 -37.44 24.69 -10.80
N VAL A 354 -36.45 23.92 -10.33
CA VAL A 354 -36.49 23.24 -9.03
C VAL A 354 -36.61 24.26 -7.90
N GLN A 355 -35.84 25.35 -7.93
CA GLN A 355 -35.95 26.44 -6.95
C GLN A 355 -37.37 27.03 -6.94
N GLN A 356 -37.92 27.39 -8.10
CA GLN A 356 -39.28 27.93 -8.20
C GLN A 356 -40.36 26.95 -7.72
N TYR A 357 -40.18 25.64 -7.93
CA TYR A 357 -41.08 24.60 -7.44
C TYR A 357 -41.01 24.50 -5.91
N THR A 358 -39.80 24.45 -5.35
CA THR A 358 -39.58 24.32 -3.91
C THR A 358 -40.03 25.55 -3.12
N GLU A 359 -39.93 26.76 -3.70
CA GLU A 359 -40.50 27.99 -3.12
C GLU A 359 -42.02 27.91 -3.00
N LYS A 360 -42.70 27.26 -3.96
CA LYS A 360 -44.16 27.05 -3.95
C LYS A 360 -44.58 25.90 -3.03
N SER A 361 -43.68 24.94 -2.77
CA SER A 361 -43.95 23.72 -2.00
C SER A 361 -42.83 23.42 -0.98
N PRO A 362 -42.61 24.30 0.03
CA PRO A 362 -41.39 24.29 0.86
C PRO A 362 -41.24 23.07 1.79
N ASN A 363 -42.27 22.25 1.96
CA ASN A 363 -42.26 21.09 2.87
C ASN A 363 -42.14 19.75 2.14
N ASN A 364 -42.09 19.72 0.80
CA ASN A 364 -42.06 18.47 0.04
C ASN A 364 -40.65 17.85 -0.05
N TYR A 365 -39.63 18.70 -0.02
CA TYR A 365 -38.23 18.30 -0.19
C TYR A 365 -37.34 19.15 0.70
N SER A 366 -36.34 18.52 1.30
CA SER A 366 -35.34 19.16 2.12
C SER A 366 -34.23 19.81 1.28
N GLY A 367 -33.50 20.77 1.86
CA GLY A 367 -32.36 21.41 1.19
C GLY A 367 -31.30 20.43 0.70
N GLY A 368 -31.03 19.38 1.48
CA GLY A 368 -30.07 18.33 1.11
C GLY A 368 -30.53 17.49 -0.08
N GLU A 369 -31.81 17.15 -0.15
CA GLU A 369 -32.39 16.44 -1.31
C GLU A 369 -32.34 17.28 -2.59
N ILE A 370 -32.59 18.59 -2.47
CA ILE A 370 -32.52 19.54 -3.58
C ILE A 370 -31.09 19.61 -4.10
N GLU A 371 -30.11 19.84 -3.23
CA GLU A 371 -28.70 19.91 -3.59
C GLU A 371 -28.20 18.60 -4.23
N ALA A 372 -28.51 17.45 -3.61
CA ALA A 372 -28.12 16.14 -4.12
C ALA A 372 -28.72 15.85 -5.51
N SER A 373 -29.97 16.26 -5.76
CA SER A 373 -30.62 16.08 -7.07
C SER A 373 -29.99 16.95 -8.15
N LEU A 374 -29.61 18.19 -7.80
CA LEU A 374 -28.99 19.12 -8.74
C LEU A 374 -27.54 18.73 -9.07
N GLN A 375 -26.76 18.29 -8.07
CA GLN A 375 -25.37 17.87 -8.28
C GLN A 375 -25.23 16.73 -9.29
N GLN A 376 -26.25 15.88 -9.45
CA GLN A 376 -26.26 14.77 -10.43
C GLN A 376 -26.04 15.23 -11.88
N LEU A 377 -26.39 16.47 -12.22
CA LEU A 377 -26.22 17.04 -13.55
C LEU A 377 -24.82 17.57 -13.83
N LEU A 378 -23.96 17.68 -12.80
CA LEU A 378 -22.61 18.18 -12.98
C LEU A 378 -21.73 17.12 -13.66
N PRO A 379 -20.87 17.47 -14.63
CA PRO A 379 -19.90 16.53 -15.20
C PRO A 379 -18.77 16.25 -14.21
N LEU A 380 -18.08 15.10 -14.34
CA LEU A 380 -16.88 14.78 -13.56
C LEU A 380 -15.71 15.74 -13.84
N ALA A 381 -15.81 16.48 -14.94
CA ALA A 381 -14.94 17.60 -15.25
C ALA A 381 -15.21 18.85 -14.40
N ALA A 382 -16.36 18.97 -13.73
CA ALA A 382 -16.69 20.14 -12.91
C ALA A 382 -15.59 20.40 -11.88
N THR A 383 -15.22 21.66 -11.70
CA THR A 383 -14.07 22.03 -10.88
C THR A 383 -14.44 22.59 -9.52
N TYR A 384 -13.85 21.97 -8.50
CA TYR A 384 -14.02 22.26 -7.09
C TYR A 384 -12.83 23.05 -6.58
N THR A 385 -13.08 23.97 -5.64
CA THR A 385 -12.01 24.61 -4.89
C THR A 385 -11.69 23.75 -3.67
N VAL A 386 -10.45 23.27 -3.58
CA VAL A 386 -9.97 22.50 -2.43
C VAL A 386 -9.00 23.33 -1.61
N ASN A 387 -9.22 23.34 -0.30
CA ASN A 387 -8.31 23.92 0.68
C ASN A 387 -7.48 22.79 1.29
N LEU A 388 -6.18 22.83 1.03
CA LEU A 388 -5.22 21.89 1.59
C LEU A 388 -4.67 22.43 2.91
N PRO A 389 -4.41 21.57 3.91
CA PRO A 389 -3.81 21.98 5.17
C PRO A 389 -2.40 22.50 4.88
N ALA A 390 -2.12 23.73 5.32
CA ALA A 390 -0.78 24.29 5.30
C ALA A 390 0.04 23.67 6.43
N GLY A 391 0.77 22.59 6.12
CA GLY A 391 1.81 22.06 6.98
C GLY A 391 3.17 22.62 6.57
N THR A 392 3.98 23.06 7.53
CA THR A 392 5.39 23.38 7.28
C THR A 392 6.12 22.09 6.93
N PHE A 393 6.27 21.83 5.64
CA PHE A 393 7.19 20.82 5.12
C PHE A 393 8.35 21.56 4.47
N THR A 394 9.58 21.32 4.93
CA THR A 394 10.77 21.81 4.24
C THR A 394 10.93 21.00 2.97
N VAL A 395 10.43 21.54 1.86
CA VAL A 395 10.59 20.95 0.53
C VAL A 395 11.45 21.90 -0.30
N PRO A 396 12.46 21.40 -1.04
CA PRO A 396 13.26 22.24 -1.93
C PRO A 396 12.35 23.07 -2.84
N GLN A 397 12.73 24.34 -3.01
CA GLN A 397 11.92 25.45 -3.54
C GLN A 397 11.25 25.19 -4.90
N ASP A 398 11.67 24.15 -5.63
CA ASP A 398 11.16 23.80 -6.95
C ASP A 398 10.09 22.70 -6.93
N THR A 399 9.82 22.05 -5.79
CA THR A 399 9.03 20.81 -5.78
C THR A 399 7.57 20.99 -5.37
N TYR A 400 7.13 22.12 -4.80
CA TYR A 400 5.75 22.24 -4.26
C TYR A 400 4.75 22.86 -5.24
N ALA A 401 5.21 23.76 -6.12
CA ALA A 401 4.41 24.19 -7.26
C ALA A 401 4.26 23.03 -8.25
N GLU A 402 5.33 22.27 -8.49
CA GLU A 402 5.28 20.99 -9.19
C GLU A 402 4.46 19.97 -8.41
N ALA A 403 4.83 19.38 -7.28
CA ALA A 403 4.11 18.24 -6.64
C ALA A 403 2.58 18.27 -6.63
N VAL A 404 1.93 19.43 -6.50
CA VAL A 404 0.46 19.53 -6.63
C VAL A 404 -0.03 20.10 -7.99
N ALA A 405 0.80 20.76 -8.80
CA ALA A 405 0.55 20.81 -10.25
C ALA A 405 0.86 19.49 -10.97
N THR A 406 1.67 18.62 -10.37
CA THR A 406 2.21 17.33 -10.77
C THR A 406 1.27 16.23 -10.26
N GLY A 407 0.61 16.38 -9.11
CA GLY A 407 -0.59 15.60 -8.80
C GLY A 407 -1.73 15.86 -9.80
N LEU A 408 -1.75 17.03 -10.44
CA LEU A 408 -2.74 17.44 -11.45
C LEU A 408 -2.25 17.29 -12.92
N ALA A 409 -0.94 17.17 -13.16
CA ALA A 409 -0.31 17.05 -14.49
C ALA A 409 0.51 15.76 -14.69
N GLN A 410 0.82 15.04 -13.59
CA GLN A 410 1.31 13.66 -13.55
C GLN A 410 0.25 12.69 -13.03
N GLN A 411 -1.01 12.88 -13.43
CA GLN A 411 -1.63 11.72 -14.06
C GLN A 411 -1.02 11.61 -15.45
N GLN A 412 0.25 11.16 -15.47
CA GLN A 412 0.71 10.34 -16.56
C GLN A 412 -0.42 9.35 -16.78
N THR A 413 -0.87 9.24 -18.03
CA THR A 413 -1.60 8.09 -18.55
C THR A 413 -1.40 6.89 -17.62
N PRO A 414 -2.47 6.21 -17.16
CA PRO A 414 -2.34 5.04 -16.29
C PRO A 414 -1.16 4.25 -16.80
N PRO A 415 -0.23 3.79 -15.92
CA PRO A 415 0.97 3.09 -16.38
C PRO A 415 0.49 2.18 -17.48
N LYS A 416 1.10 2.31 -18.66
CA LYS A 416 0.83 1.41 -19.77
C LYS A 416 1.28 0.05 -19.25
N ASP A 417 0.44 -0.56 -18.43
CA ASP A 417 0.41 -1.96 -18.11
C ASP A 417 -0.22 -2.59 -19.35
N THR A 418 0.38 -2.26 -20.51
CA THR A 418 -0.10 -2.65 -21.82
C THR A 418 -0.05 -4.16 -21.90
N GLY A 419 0.81 -4.83 -21.13
CA GLY A 419 0.75 -6.29 -20.98
C GLY A 419 -0.58 -6.75 -20.37
N LEU A 420 -0.90 -6.27 -19.16
CA LEU A 420 -2.13 -6.68 -18.48
C LEU A 420 -3.39 -6.20 -19.22
N GLN A 421 -3.43 -4.95 -19.68
CA GLN A 421 -4.58 -4.43 -20.43
C GLN A 421 -4.76 -5.16 -21.77
N THR A 422 -3.67 -5.48 -22.50
CA THR A 422 -3.78 -6.28 -23.73
C THR A 422 -4.27 -7.69 -23.43
N LEU A 423 -3.78 -8.31 -22.35
CA LEU A 423 -4.23 -9.63 -21.93
C LEU A 423 -5.71 -9.61 -21.51
N ILE A 424 -6.15 -8.57 -20.79
CA ILE A 424 -7.55 -8.38 -20.44
C ILE A 424 -8.39 -8.18 -21.70
N ASP A 425 -7.97 -7.32 -22.64
CA ASP A 425 -8.72 -7.07 -23.87
C ASP A 425 -8.82 -8.35 -24.74
N GLU A 426 -7.81 -9.22 -24.71
CA GLU A 426 -7.79 -10.52 -25.40
C GLU A 426 -8.69 -11.57 -24.72
N LEU A 427 -8.60 -11.70 -23.39
CA LEU A 427 -9.30 -12.74 -22.63
C LEU A 427 -10.72 -12.34 -22.24
N LEU A 428 -10.99 -11.05 -22.09
CA LEU A 428 -12.21 -10.46 -21.57
C LEU A 428 -12.64 -9.28 -22.46
N PRO A 429 -13.11 -9.54 -23.70
CA PRO A 429 -13.59 -8.48 -24.57
C PRO A 429 -14.70 -7.66 -23.89
N PRO A 430 -14.78 -6.35 -24.14
CA PRO A 430 -15.66 -5.45 -23.41
C PRO A 430 -17.12 -5.83 -23.63
N ASN A 431 -17.69 -6.52 -22.65
CA ASN A 431 -19.11 -6.83 -22.55
C ASN A 431 -19.68 -6.04 -21.37
N TYR A 432 -20.54 -5.08 -21.66
CA TYR A 432 -21.29 -4.40 -20.62
C TYR A 432 -22.36 -5.34 -20.09
N THR A 433 -22.12 -5.93 -18.92
CA THR A 433 -23.17 -6.66 -18.21
C THR A 433 -24.24 -5.67 -17.78
N PRO A 434 -25.51 -5.89 -18.15
CA PRO A 434 -26.62 -5.02 -17.74
C PRO A 434 -26.65 -4.82 -16.23
N THR A 435 -27.23 -3.71 -15.82
CA THR A 435 -27.44 -3.26 -14.45
C THR A 435 -28.05 -4.38 -13.60
N GLY A 436 -27.33 -4.81 -12.56
CA GLY A 436 -27.80 -5.75 -11.54
C GLY A 436 -28.42 -5.02 -10.36
N GLN A 437 -28.48 -5.67 -9.20
CA GLN A 437 -28.84 -5.00 -7.94
C GLN A 437 -27.84 -3.87 -7.64
N ALA A 438 -28.33 -2.76 -7.06
CA ALA A 438 -27.48 -1.62 -6.71
C ALA A 438 -26.39 -1.97 -5.69
N VAL A 439 -26.64 -2.99 -4.86
CA VAL A 439 -25.72 -3.52 -3.86
C VAL A 439 -25.66 -5.03 -3.99
N GLN A 440 -24.46 -5.59 -4.10
CA GLN A 440 -24.22 -7.02 -4.07
C GLN A 440 -23.05 -7.36 -3.16
N LEU A 441 -23.29 -8.14 -2.11
CA LEU A 441 -22.27 -8.69 -1.23
C LEU A 441 -21.54 -9.80 -1.99
N VAL A 442 -20.27 -9.55 -2.33
CA VAL A 442 -19.45 -10.48 -3.14
C VAL A 442 -18.49 -11.31 -2.31
N ARG A 443 -18.06 -10.80 -1.15
CA ARG A 443 -17.23 -11.55 -0.19
C ARG A 443 -17.53 -11.10 1.23
N TYR A 444 -17.40 -12.02 2.19
CA TYR A 444 -17.47 -11.71 3.61
C TYR A 444 -16.56 -12.65 4.40
N SER A 445 -16.08 -12.18 5.54
CA SER A 445 -15.27 -12.92 6.50
C SER A 445 -15.67 -12.52 7.94
N PRO A 446 -15.70 -13.44 8.91
CA PRO A 446 -15.55 -14.90 8.73
C PRO A 446 -16.70 -15.50 7.90
N ARG A 447 -16.63 -16.78 7.56
CA ARG A 447 -17.76 -17.47 6.88
C ARG A 447 -18.91 -17.77 7.84
N ASN A 448 -18.60 -17.94 9.12
CA ASN A 448 -19.55 -18.15 10.18
C ASN A 448 -19.28 -17.11 11.26
N GLU A 449 -20.27 -16.26 11.58
CA GLU A 449 -20.09 -15.22 12.61
C GLU A 449 -19.76 -15.79 13.99
N LEU A 450 -20.09 -17.05 14.27
CA LEU A 450 -19.72 -17.72 15.52
C LEU A 450 -18.21 -17.93 15.68
N ASP A 451 -17.42 -17.82 14.61
CA ASP A 451 -15.97 -17.88 14.71
C ASP A 451 -15.42 -16.71 15.54
N LEU A 452 -16.15 -15.58 15.60
CA LEU A 452 -15.82 -14.42 16.45
C LEU A 452 -16.06 -14.65 17.94
N THR A 453 -16.63 -15.81 18.33
CA THR A 453 -16.73 -16.18 19.75
C THR A 453 -15.35 -16.22 20.39
N LEU A 454 -14.32 -16.62 19.63
CA LEU A 454 -12.95 -16.66 20.10
C LEU A 454 -12.43 -15.24 20.41
N ASP A 455 -12.68 -14.28 19.52
CA ASP A 455 -12.29 -12.88 19.71
C ASP A 455 -12.94 -12.25 20.94
N VAL A 456 -14.20 -12.59 21.20
CA VAL A 456 -14.94 -12.12 22.39
C VAL A 456 -14.37 -12.70 23.69
N VAL A 457 -14.06 -14.01 23.69
CA VAL A 457 -13.71 -14.74 24.91
C VAL A 457 -12.23 -14.57 25.25
N TYR A 458 -11.34 -14.47 24.25
CA TYR A 458 -9.90 -14.43 24.44
C TYR A 458 -9.43 -13.36 25.45
N PRO A 459 -9.89 -12.09 25.39
CA PRO A 459 -9.49 -11.06 26.35
C PRO A 459 -10.02 -11.29 27.79
N ARG A 460 -10.87 -12.30 28.01
CA ARG A 460 -11.53 -12.59 29.29
C ARG A 460 -10.99 -13.83 29.99
N THR A 461 -9.96 -14.46 29.41
CA THR A 461 -9.37 -15.70 29.95
C THR A 461 -7.86 -15.60 29.94
N ASP A 462 -7.21 -16.38 30.82
CA ASP A 462 -5.74 -16.55 30.81
C ASP A 462 -5.30 -17.72 29.88
N LEU A 463 -6.23 -18.30 29.12
CA LEU A 463 -5.95 -19.42 28.22
C LEU A 463 -5.19 -18.95 26.98
N SER A 464 -4.25 -19.77 26.49
CA SER A 464 -3.63 -19.52 25.18
C SER A 464 -4.67 -19.60 24.06
N PHE A 465 -4.42 -18.91 22.95
CA PHE A 465 -5.32 -18.89 21.79
C PHE A 465 -5.66 -20.32 21.32
N GLU A 466 -4.65 -21.18 21.15
CA GLU A 466 -4.82 -22.58 20.75
C GLU A 466 -5.66 -23.39 21.75
N THR A 467 -5.42 -23.21 23.06
CA THR A 467 -6.20 -23.93 24.09
C THR A 467 -7.65 -23.46 24.08
N LEU A 468 -7.87 -22.17 23.91
CA LEU A 468 -9.19 -21.58 23.87
C LEU A 468 -9.95 -21.97 22.62
N GLU A 469 -9.32 -21.95 21.46
CA GLU A 469 -9.90 -22.41 20.19
C GLU A 469 -10.33 -23.88 20.29
N ASN A 470 -9.45 -24.75 20.80
CA ASN A 470 -9.76 -26.15 21.06
C ASN A 470 -10.93 -26.30 22.05
N THR A 471 -10.96 -25.50 23.12
CA THR A 471 -12.04 -25.53 24.12
C THR A 471 -13.38 -25.10 23.52
N ILE A 472 -13.40 -23.99 22.78
CA ILE A 472 -14.59 -23.46 22.11
C ILE A 472 -15.05 -24.41 21.00
N SER A 473 -14.15 -25.18 20.36
CA SER A 473 -14.54 -26.17 19.34
C SER A 473 -15.55 -27.19 19.88
N PHE A 474 -15.46 -27.56 21.16
CA PHE A 474 -16.38 -28.48 21.85
C PHE A 474 -17.64 -27.81 22.41
N TRP A 475 -17.78 -26.49 22.31
CA TRP A 475 -19.01 -25.81 22.74
C TRP A 475 -20.17 -26.14 21.81
N SER A 476 -21.34 -26.33 22.42
CA SER A 476 -22.60 -26.39 21.69
C SER A 476 -22.87 -25.09 20.94
N TYR A 477 -23.72 -25.17 19.92
CA TYR A 477 -24.19 -24.02 19.17
C TYR A 477 -24.77 -22.92 20.09
N GLU A 478 -25.62 -23.29 21.05
CA GLU A 478 -26.26 -22.36 21.99
C GLU A 478 -25.23 -21.62 22.87
N GLN A 479 -24.19 -22.34 23.33
CA GLN A 479 -23.11 -21.71 24.10
C GLN A 479 -22.35 -20.67 23.28
N LYS A 480 -22.03 -20.97 22.01
CA LYS A 480 -21.35 -20.04 21.11
C LYS A 480 -22.22 -18.81 20.82
N VAL A 481 -23.49 -19.02 20.49
CA VAL A 481 -24.45 -17.93 20.25
C VAL A 481 -24.57 -17.01 21.47
N ASN A 482 -24.79 -17.59 22.66
CA ASN A 482 -24.93 -16.80 23.88
C ASN A 482 -23.64 -16.03 24.23
N ALA A 483 -22.49 -16.67 24.06
CA ALA A 483 -21.20 -16.04 24.31
C ALA A 483 -20.95 -14.88 23.33
N LEU A 484 -21.14 -15.09 22.03
CA LEU A 484 -20.98 -14.05 21.02
C LEU A 484 -21.98 -12.90 21.25
N ALA A 485 -23.27 -13.19 21.42
CA ALA A 485 -24.31 -12.17 21.63
C ALA A 485 -24.05 -11.33 22.89
N THR A 486 -23.61 -11.94 23.99
CA THR A 486 -23.24 -11.23 25.21
C THR A 486 -21.95 -10.42 25.01
N GLY A 487 -20.98 -10.99 24.29
CA GLY A 487 -19.74 -10.34 23.91
C GLY A 487 -19.93 -9.05 23.14
N LEU A 488 -20.78 -9.10 22.12
CA LEU A 488 -21.06 -7.95 21.26
C LEU A 488 -21.74 -6.79 21.99
N GLN A 489 -22.32 -7.01 23.18
CA GLN A 489 -22.83 -5.94 24.04
C GLN A 489 -21.71 -5.19 24.80
N THR A 490 -20.58 -5.85 25.06
CA THR A 490 -19.52 -5.32 25.97
C THR A 490 -18.17 -5.07 25.32
N ALA A 491 -17.81 -5.81 24.26
CA ALA A 491 -16.52 -5.77 23.55
C ALA A 491 -16.73 -5.50 22.05
N ARG A 492 -17.52 -4.48 21.74
CA ARG A 492 -18.13 -4.25 20.42
C ARG A 492 -17.13 -3.83 19.33
N ALA A 493 -16.28 -2.84 19.57
CA ALA A 493 -15.45 -2.24 18.51
C ALA A 493 -14.37 -3.19 17.97
N GLU A 494 -13.62 -3.86 18.84
CA GLU A 494 -12.54 -4.78 18.46
C GLU A 494 -13.08 -6.04 17.75
N THR A 495 -14.18 -6.61 18.26
CA THR A 495 -14.82 -7.79 17.65
C THR A 495 -15.41 -7.46 16.27
N LEU A 496 -16.06 -6.30 16.12
CA LEU A 496 -16.61 -5.86 14.84
C LEU A 496 -15.52 -5.50 13.82
N ALA A 497 -14.31 -5.15 14.26
CA ALA A 497 -13.18 -4.89 13.37
C ALA A 497 -12.68 -6.16 12.67
N ASN A 498 -12.91 -7.35 13.24
CA ASN A 498 -12.47 -8.64 12.69
C ASN A 498 -13.44 -9.24 11.65
N ALA A 499 -14.62 -8.64 11.47
CA ALA A 499 -15.55 -9.00 10.40
C ALA A 499 -15.43 -8.02 9.23
N TYR A 500 -15.31 -8.54 8.01
CA TYR A 500 -15.14 -7.73 6.79
C TYR A 500 -16.14 -8.13 5.71
N TYR A 501 -16.61 -7.14 4.95
CA TYR A 501 -17.56 -7.29 3.86
C TYR A 501 -17.05 -6.56 2.63
N SER A 502 -17.09 -7.23 1.47
CA SER A 502 -16.84 -6.64 0.17
C SER A 502 -18.13 -6.62 -0.64
N PHE A 503 -18.50 -5.43 -1.11
CA PHE A 503 -19.66 -5.19 -1.96
C PHE A 503 -19.22 -4.81 -3.37
N ASP A 504 -19.94 -5.28 -4.38
CA ASP A 504 -19.99 -4.71 -5.73
C ASP A 504 -21.20 -3.77 -5.78
N LEU A 505 -20.95 -2.47 -5.94
CA LEU A 505 -21.94 -1.41 -5.93
C LEU A 505 -22.17 -0.92 -7.35
N THR A 506 -23.43 -0.81 -7.76
CA THR A 506 -23.84 -0.11 -8.98
C THR A 506 -24.82 1.00 -8.60
N THR A 507 -24.30 2.21 -8.42
CA THR A 507 -25.08 3.38 -7.96
C THR A 507 -24.51 4.67 -8.54
N SER A 508 -25.20 5.81 -8.38
CA SER A 508 -24.74 7.08 -8.91
C SER A 508 -23.38 7.49 -8.33
N PHE A 509 -22.54 8.15 -9.16
CA PHE A 509 -21.25 8.67 -8.71
C PHE A 509 -21.40 9.63 -7.51
N ALA A 510 -22.47 10.43 -7.46
CA ALA A 510 -22.78 11.28 -6.31
C ALA A 510 -22.93 10.47 -5.00
N SER A 511 -23.61 9.31 -5.07
CA SER A 511 -23.78 8.42 -3.92
C SER A 511 -22.46 7.80 -3.48
N VAL A 512 -21.62 7.39 -4.44
CA VAL A 512 -20.25 6.92 -4.19
C VAL A 512 -19.40 8.00 -3.51
N GLN A 513 -19.42 9.23 -4.02
CA GLN A 513 -18.66 10.34 -3.46
C GLN A 513 -19.13 10.67 -2.05
N ALA A 514 -20.44 10.66 -1.79
CA ALA A 514 -21.01 10.87 -0.47
C ALA A 514 -20.59 9.74 0.49
N LEU A 515 -20.66 8.48 0.05
CA LEU A 515 -20.21 7.32 0.84
C LEU A 515 -18.72 7.44 1.22
N ARG A 516 -17.86 7.79 0.26
CA ARG A 516 -16.42 8.01 0.50
C ARG A 516 -16.14 9.15 1.46
N SER A 517 -16.97 10.20 1.47
CA SER A 517 -16.85 11.31 2.43
C SER A 517 -17.12 10.90 3.88
N LEU A 518 -17.90 9.82 4.07
CA LEU A 518 -18.22 9.27 5.39
C LEU A 518 -17.22 8.21 5.86
N SER A 519 -16.53 7.54 4.93
CA SER A 519 -15.64 6.43 5.25
C SER A 519 -14.19 6.91 5.40
N THR A 520 -13.62 6.81 6.61
CA THR A 520 -12.20 7.09 6.84
C THR A 520 -11.28 5.91 6.54
N LEU A 521 -11.80 4.70 6.28
CA LEU A 521 -11.01 3.46 6.25
C LEU A 521 -11.45 2.41 5.20
N ALA A 522 -12.31 2.75 4.25
CA ALA A 522 -12.78 1.76 3.26
C ALA A 522 -11.81 1.61 2.08
N ALA A 523 -11.43 0.36 1.78
CA ALA A 523 -10.69 0.05 0.56
C ALA A 523 -11.69 0.02 -0.60
N SER A 524 -11.62 1.02 -1.49
CA SER A 524 -12.47 1.10 -2.68
C SER A 524 -11.66 0.97 -3.96
N THR A 525 -12.21 0.26 -4.93
CA THR A 525 -11.71 0.24 -6.31
C THR A 525 -12.87 0.44 -7.26
N HIS A 526 -12.67 1.20 -8.33
CA HIS A 526 -13.71 1.51 -9.31
C HIS A 526 -13.30 1.02 -10.70
N GLN A 527 -14.29 0.65 -11.50
CA GLN A 527 -14.10 0.49 -12.93
C GLN A 527 -14.06 1.85 -13.62
N THR A 528 -13.56 1.90 -14.85
CA THR A 528 -13.60 3.12 -15.66
C THR A 528 -15.05 3.64 -15.75
N TYR A 529 -15.25 4.89 -15.34
CA TYR A 529 -16.57 5.49 -15.32
C TYR A 529 -17.12 5.64 -16.74
N THR A 530 -18.39 5.29 -16.91
CA THR A 530 -19.04 5.29 -18.21
C THR A 530 -20.51 5.64 -18.06
N PRO A 531 -21.10 6.39 -19.01
CA PRO A 531 -22.53 6.71 -18.96
C PRO A 531 -23.44 5.51 -19.26
N ARG A 532 -22.86 4.38 -19.69
CA ARG A 532 -23.61 3.20 -20.18
C ARG A 532 -24.33 2.41 -19.10
N LEU A 533 -24.08 2.69 -17.82
CA LEU A 533 -24.73 2.02 -16.69
C LEU A 533 -26.08 2.67 -16.30
N GLY A 534 -26.49 3.70 -17.04
CA GLY A 534 -27.76 4.40 -16.83
C GLY A 534 -27.71 5.41 -15.69
N TYR A 535 -28.88 5.92 -15.35
CA TYR A 535 -29.12 6.92 -14.32
C TYR A 535 -30.60 6.84 -13.91
N ASP A 536 -30.94 7.47 -12.78
CA ASP A 536 -32.30 7.59 -12.30
C ASP A 536 -32.73 9.07 -12.35
N VAL A 537 -34.00 9.33 -12.64
CA VAL A 537 -34.57 10.68 -12.58
C VAL A 537 -35.12 10.92 -11.17
N PRO A 538 -34.62 11.91 -10.41
CA PRO A 538 -35.16 12.18 -9.08
C PRO A 538 -36.62 12.63 -9.15
N LYS A 539 -37.46 12.17 -8.22
CA LYS A 539 -38.87 12.58 -8.13
C LYS A 539 -39.03 14.11 -8.03
N LEU A 540 -38.10 14.81 -7.38
CA LEU A 540 -38.06 16.27 -7.35
C LEU A 540 -38.01 16.89 -8.76
N VAL A 541 -37.26 16.28 -9.67
CA VAL A 541 -37.11 16.74 -11.06
C VAL A 541 -38.40 16.47 -11.85
N GLU A 542 -39.04 15.32 -11.62
CA GLU A 542 -40.36 14.99 -12.18
C GLU A 542 -41.43 15.98 -11.70
N ASP A 543 -41.52 16.19 -10.39
CA ASP A 543 -42.49 17.09 -9.75
C ASP A 543 -42.31 18.56 -10.18
N ALA A 544 -41.06 18.97 -10.43
CA ALA A 544 -40.73 20.29 -10.97
C ALA A 544 -41.01 20.42 -12.47
N GLY A 545 -41.39 19.33 -13.16
CA GLY A 545 -41.76 19.33 -14.58
C GLY A 545 -40.58 19.57 -15.53
N VAL A 546 -39.36 19.20 -15.11
CA VAL A 546 -38.12 19.43 -15.89
C VAL A 546 -37.36 18.15 -16.24
N ALA A 547 -38.04 17.01 -16.19
CA ALA A 547 -37.48 15.70 -16.55
C ALA A 547 -36.84 15.69 -17.95
N ASP A 548 -37.51 16.23 -18.97
CA ASP A 548 -36.96 16.26 -20.34
C ASP A 548 -35.61 16.99 -20.44
N THR A 549 -35.46 18.13 -19.73
CA THR A 549 -34.19 18.89 -19.73
C THR A 549 -33.11 18.16 -18.93
N TYR A 550 -33.53 17.46 -17.88
CA TYR A 550 -32.65 16.63 -17.06
C TYR A 550 -32.10 15.45 -17.88
N GLU A 551 -32.97 14.68 -18.54
CA GLU A 551 -32.59 13.53 -19.39
C GLU A 551 -31.68 13.97 -20.55
N GLN A 552 -31.96 15.13 -21.17
CA GLN A 552 -31.10 15.69 -22.22
C GLN A 552 -29.64 15.87 -21.77
N CYS A 553 -29.38 16.15 -20.50
CA CYS A 553 -28.00 16.22 -20.00
C CYS A 553 -27.29 14.86 -20.11
N PHE A 554 -27.99 13.77 -19.81
CA PHE A 554 -27.42 12.43 -19.88
C PHE A 554 -27.21 11.98 -21.32
N ASP A 555 -28.09 12.35 -22.24
CA ASP A 555 -27.90 12.13 -23.67
C ASP A 555 -26.64 12.86 -24.19
N LEU A 556 -26.51 14.15 -23.86
CA LEU A 556 -25.33 14.94 -24.22
C LEU A 556 -24.04 14.35 -23.63
N SER A 557 -24.09 13.86 -22.39
CA SER A 557 -22.98 13.18 -21.73
C SER A 557 -22.59 11.90 -22.46
N LEU A 558 -23.57 11.06 -22.83
CA LEU A 558 -23.34 9.80 -23.55
C LEU A 558 -22.73 10.04 -24.94
N GLU A 559 -23.25 11.02 -25.69
CA GLU A 559 -22.72 11.40 -27.00
C GLU A 559 -21.29 11.92 -26.89
N LEU A 560 -21.04 12.84 -25.95
CA LEU A 560 -19.72 13.41 -25.74
C LEU A 560 -18.71 12.35 -25.29
N HIS A 561 -19.08 11.50 -24.33
CA HIS A 561 -18.26 10.39 -23.87
C HIS A 561 -17.87 9.50 -25.05
N SER A 562 -18.83 9.13 -25.90
CA SER A 562 -18.58 8.27 -27.07
C SER A 562 -17.61 8.92 -28.07
N ALA A 563 -17.75 10.22 -28.32
CA ALA A 563 -16.86 10.97 -29.19
C ALA A 563 -15.42 11.06 -28.65
N ILE A 564 -15.26 11.31 -27.34
CA ILE A 564 -13.93 11.33 -26.70
C ILE A 564 -13.33 9.93 -26.67
N TYR A 565 -14.12 8.92 -26.31
CA TYR A 565 -13.68 7.52 -26.24
C TYR A 565 -13.10 7.08 -27.59
N ALA A 566 -13.80 7.34 -28.69
CA ALA A 566 -13.34 6.99 -30.04
C ALA A 566 -12.05 7.72 -30.44
N ALA A 567 -11.84 8.95 -29.97
CA ALA A 567 -10.71 9.77 -30.36
C ALA A 567 -9.48 9.64 -29.44
N LYS A 568 -9.68 9.31 -28.17
CA LYS A 568 -8.70 9.49 -27.09
C LYS A 568 -8.72 8.39 -26.02
N GLY A 569 -9.63 7.43 -26.13
CA GLY A 569 -9.73 6.29 -25.21
C GLY A 569 -10.50 6.60 -23.93
N ALA A 570 -10.63 5.56 -23.10
CA ALA A 570 -11.55 5.54 -21.97
C ALA A 570 -11.17 6.53 -20.85
N ALA A 571 -9.88 6.67 -20.55
CA ALA A 571 -9.40 7.53 -19.45
C ALA A 571 -9.88 8.99 -19.59
N LEU A 572 -9.78 9.57 -20.79
CA LEU A 572 -10.21 10.93 -21.06
C LEU A 572 -11.72 11.06 -21.25
N ALA A 573 -12.41 9.99 -21.66
CA ALA A 573 -13.85 10.00 -21.83
C ALA A 573 -14.61 10.16 -20.51
N GLN A 574 -14.03 9.73 -19.39
CA GLN A 574 -14.62 9.86 -18.04
C GLN A 574 -14.96 11.29 -17.65
N TYR A 575 -14.24 12.29 -18.18
CA TYR A 575 -14.53 13.71 -17.93
C TYR A 575 -15.94 14.12 -18.40
N ALA A 576 -16.53 13.40 -19.35
CA ALA A 576 -17.88 13.65 -19.84
C ALA A 576 -18.98 13.03 -18.98
N VAL A 577 -18.66 12.08 -18.09
CA VAL A 577 -19.64 11.41 -17.22
C VAL A 577 -20.24 12.41 -16.25
N LEU A 578 -21.54 12.33 -15.97
CA LEU A 578 -22.21 13.16 -14.96
C LEU A 578 -22.26 12.46 -13.59
N HIS A 579 -22.36 13.23 -12.50
CA HIS A 579 -22.42 12.67 -11.14
C HIS A 579 -23.67 11.78 -10.90
N GLY A 580 -24.72 11.95 -11.71
CA GLY A 580 -25.92 11.12 -11.67
C GLY A 580 -25.80 9.78 -12.39
N HIS A 581 -24.76 9.56 -13.20
CA HIS A 581 -24.58 8.27 -13.85
C HIS A 581 -24.23 7.20 -12.83
N ASN A 582 -24.81 6.02 -13.02
CA ASN A 582 -24.42 4.84 -12.28
C ASN A 582 -22.97 4.47 -12.61
N VAL A 583 -22.23 4.11 -11.57
CA VAL A 583 -20.83 3.68 -11.64
C VAL A 583 -20.68 2.37 -10.89
N ARG A 584 -19.67 1.59 -11.28
CA ARG A 584 -19.32 0.34 -10.61
C ARG A 584 -18.14 0.53 -9.67
N GLU A 585 -18.37 0.23 -8.40
CA GLU A 585 -17.38 0.33 -7.35
C GLU A 585 -17.39 -0.92 -6.47
N LYS A 586 -16.21 -1.50 -6.28
CA LYS A 586 -15.99 -2.50 -5.24
C LYS A 586 -15.60 -1.79 -3.96
N LEU A 587 -16.38 -1.97 -2.91
CA LEU A 587 -16.14 -1.40 -1.59
C LEU A 587 -15.85 -2.51 -0.59
N THR A 588 -14.78 -2.40 0.19
CA THR A 588 -14.49 -3.32 1.30
C THR A 588 -14.37 -2.56 2.62
N LEU A 589 -15.11 -3.01 3.63
CA LEU A 589 -15.15 -2.38 4.94
C LEU A 589 -15.38 -3.40 6.07
N SER A 590 -14.99 -3.05 7.30
CA SER A 590 -15.27 -3.88 8.48
C SER A 590 -16.70 -3.68 9.01
N ALA A 591 -17.18 -4.59 9.85
CA ALA A 591 -18.47 -4.39 10.54
C ALA A 591 -18.45 -3.13 11.42
N ASP A 592 -17.30 -2.79 12.01
CA ASP A 592 -17.14 -1.54 12.78
C ASP A 592 -17.28 -0.29 11.88
N SER A 593 -16.65 -0.32 10.69
CA SER A 593 -16.80 0.76 9.71
C SER A 593 -18.25 0.90 9.24
N MET A 594 -18.95 -0.22 9.05
CA MET A 594 -20.36 -0.22 8.68
C MET A 594 -21.25 0.38 9.77
N LEU A 595 -20.97 0.10 11.04
CA LEU A 595 -21.65 0.73 12.17
C LEU A 595 -21.44 2.25 12.15
N GLY A 596 -20.20 2.70 11.89
CA GLY A 596 -19.88 4.11 11.71
C GLY A 596 -20.69 4.76 10.57
N LEU A 597 -20.83 4.06 9.44
CA LEU A 597 -21.65 4.51 8.30
C LEU A 597 -23.12 4.65 8.68
N LEU A 598 -23.72 3.64 9.34
CA LEU A 598 -25.10 3.68 9.81
C LEU A 598 -25.34 4.85 10.77
N ALA A 599 -24.40 5.11 11.68
CA ALA A 599 -24.46 6.24 12.62
C ALA A 599 -24.19 7.61 11.97
N ALA A 600 -23.49 7.65 10.84
CA ALA A 600 -23.26 8.88 10.08
C ALA A 600 -24.46 9.22 9.19
N THR A 601 -25.15 8.22 8.63
CA THR A 601 -26.34 8.41 7.79
C THR A 601 -27.52 9.02 8.52
N THR A 602 -27.67 8.81 9.82
CA THR A 602 -28.72 9.48 10.62
C THR A 602 -28.49 10.99 10.73
N ARG A 603 -27.26 11.46 10.49
CA ARG A 603 -26.90 12.89 10.51
C ARG A 603 -26.94 13.55 9.13
N GLN A 604 -26.75 12.77 8.05
CA GLN A 604 -26.84 13.29 6.68
C GLN A 604 -28.24 13.10 6.11
N ASN A 605 -28.82 14.18 5.58
CA ASN A 605 -30.13 14.16 4.95
C ASN A 605 -30.03 13.87 3.44
N ASN A 606 -29.55 12.66 3.11
CA ASN A 606 -29.45 12.16 1.73
C ASN A 606 -30.15 10.80 1.62
N PRO A 607 -31.39 10.75 1.10
CA PRO A 607 -32.19 9.52 1.02
C PRO A 607 -31.55 8.42 0.18
N ALA A 608 -30.86 8.77 -0.92
CA ALA A 608 -30.20 7.79 -1.78
C ALA A 608 -29.06 7.07 -1.05
N LEU A 609 -28.25 7.82 -0.31
CA LEU A 609 -27.18 7.27 0.52
C LEU A 609 -27.71 6.42 1.68
N GLN A 610 -28.77 6.88 2.35
CA GLN A 610 -29.44 6.11 3.40
C GLN A 610 -30.00 4.78 2.87
N HIS A 611 -30.62 4.81 1.68
CA HIS A 611 -31.12 3.62 1.01
C HIS A 611 -29.98 2.64 0.69
N LEU A 612 -28.88 3.14 0.13
CA LEU A 612 -27.70 2.34 -0.22
C LEU A 612 -27.10 1.65 1.01
N ILE A 613 -26.88 2.39 2.09
CA ILE A 613 -26.31 1.86 3.34
C ILE A 613 -27.26 0.87 4.01
N ARG A 614 -28.59 1.11 3.94
CA ARG A 614 -29.58 0.13 4.42
C ARG A 614 -29.51 -1.17 3.62
N GLN A 615 -29.42 -1.12 2.29
CA GLN A 615 -29.29 -2.32 1.46
C GLN A 615 -28.00 -3.11 1.77
N MET A 616 -26.90 -2.42 2.04
CA MET A 616 -25.66 -3.06 2.50
C MET A 616 -25.85 -3.76 3.85
N HIS A 617 -26.55 -3.12 4.80
CA HIS A 617 -26.86 -3.73 6.10
C HIS A 617 -27.81 -4.93 5.99
N GLU A 618 -28.80 -4.87 5.10
CA GLU A 618 -29.71 -5.98 4.80
C GLU A 618 -28.93 -7.21 4.31
N GLN A 619 -28.00 -7.05 3.37
CA GLN A 619 -27.17 -8.16 2.89
C GLN A 619 -26.21 -8.70 3.95
N ILE A 620 -25.71 -7.85 4.86
CA ILE A 620 -24.96 -8.33 6.04
C ILE A 620 -25.87 -9.14 6.96
N THR A 621 -27.11 -8.72 7.16
CA THR A 621 -28.10 -9.40 8.02
C THR A 621 -28.40 -10.81 7.53
N GLU A 622 -28.42 -11.01 6.21
CA GLU A 622 -28.64 -12.34 5.61
C GLU A 622 -27.52 -13.34 5.93
N VAL A 623 -26.27 -12.89 6.01
CA VAL A 623 -25.12 -13.77 6.25
C VAL A 623 -24.69 -13.83 7.71
N HIS A 624 -24.78 -12.73 8.45
CA HIS A 624 -24.32 -12.56 9.83
C HIS A 624 -25.38 -11.83 10.71
N PRO A 625 -26.49 -12.51 11.06
CA PRO A 625 -27.62 -11.89 11.76
C PRO A 625 -27.28 -11.41 13.19
N LEU A 626 -26.41 -12.09 13.93
CA LEU A 626 -26.04 -11.65 15.29
C LEU A 626 -25.21 -10.36 15.24
N LEU A 627 -24.24 -10.28 14.32
CA LEU A 627 -23.49 -9.04 14.12
C LEU A 627 -24.40 -7.92 13.64
N ALA A 628 -25.20 -8.16 12.60
CA ALA A 628 -26.09 -7.16 12.03
C ALA A 628 -27.11 -6.63 13.05
N GLY A 629 -27.66 -7.50 13.90
CA GLY A 629 -28.61 -7.14 14.96
C GLY A 629 -28.01 -6.21 16.01
N THR A 630 -26.69 -6.23 16.18
CA THR A 630 -26.02 -5.25 17.05
C THR A 630 -25.86 -3.91 16.37
N MET A 631 -25.76 -3.87 15.03
CA MET A 631 -25.50 -2.69 14.20
C MET A 631 -26.74 -1.79 14.02
N THR A 632 -27.54 -1.62 15.06
CA THR A 632 -28.66 -0.69 15.07
C THR A 632 -28.21 0.72 15.43
N THR A 633 -28.77 1.72 14.75
CA THR A 633 -28.70 3.12 15.16
C THR A 633 -29.38 3.27 16.52
N ALA A 634 -28.63 3.74 17.53
CA ALA A 634 -29.19 4.08 18.84
C ALA A 634 -30.13 5.30 18.75
#